data_AF-A0A2U1WW87-F1
#
_entry.id   AF-A0A2U1WW87-F1
#
_cell.length_a   1.000
_cell.length_b   1.000
_cell.length_c   1.000
_cell.angle_alpha   90.00
_cell.angle_beta   90.00
_cell.angle_gamma   90.00
#
_symmetry.space_group_name_H-M   'P 1'
#
loop_
_entity.id
_entity.type
_entity.pdbx_description
1 polymer ?
#
loop_
_entity_poly.entity_id
_entity_poly.type
_entity_poly.pdbx_seq_one_letter_code
_entity_poly.pdbx_strand_id
1 'polypeptide(L)'
;MVAAGPRIYNLFPTLAGPMRDWAGHLPRIQGMGFDWVYLNPIHYPGFSGSLYAVKDPYRLHDAIQGGSSESPDDLVRGFVQRARGHGLSVMLDLVVNHTSKDALLAGEHPDWYRREANGEVYSPRAVDPVNPQLVTVWGDLAELDYGNAQARAGLIEHWSRYLRHYTALGIKGFRCDAAYQVPAEVWRLLIAAAREVDPEVTFFAETLGCTVEQVRDLCGAGFDFLSNSAKWWDFKADWLLEQYEIYRRIAPTIAFPESHDTDRLASEVGSQDTTRLAAQLKMHYLFAACFSTGVMIPIGFEYGFTRKLDVVKTRPEDWEDPKLDLTHFIGAVNAMKRDTPSLNVEGPQWRATAPHSPVVGLVRTVNGAAEGCSVVLLNPDENAAHRIDPGPVLASTGGDFAGFDDVTPEAQGKPFEPGTDLVLNPLELRVFRGRPEQTKPIVVRGHDPEAIAQARMDELAARRVTIEAVYPEIDSGRFPVRRVAGDVMEVWADIFTDGTFVLGAEVLYKAVDEPDWCAAPMAFHENDRWVGRVPLVRNTRYLYTIQAWRDVWESWRADFKKKHDAGLDVSLELVEGRRFVEQSAALAHDEGRAMLRQVIDRMTALQGDELIHYALSDGPRHTMRHFGERQYLSRYGCELEVWVDRTRARYSSWFEIFPRSASPDPSRPGTFDDVIGLLPMVRDMGFDVLYFPPVHPIGRSFRKGRNNTLDPGPDDPGVPYAIGAEEGGHDAIDPMIGDVEGFRRLVEEAHHHGLEIALDFAVQCSPDHPWVRQHPEWFFWRPDGTIRYAENPPKKYQDIVNVSFYRSAYPDLWYALRDVVLFWCDQGVRIFRVDNPHTKPFPFWEWMIAEVRDRHPGAIFLAEAFTRPKLMKRLAKIGFQQSYSYFTWRNSKHELTEYLSELTRGESKEYMLPNFFANTPDILPPILTHGGRPAHMMRAVLAATLSPSYGLYGPYIVCEADPYPGKEEYNHSEKYEIRHWNYDAPGNIRDYVTSINRIRRENPALHEFTNLMFHNAYDDNVLLYSKMTRAKDNVILVAVNVDPHNGHGGTIEVPLWELGLPDGAHVEVEDLFTGQRFRWIGKFQHVWLDPHQNPAAIWRIRPPGA
;
A
#
# COMPACT_ATOMS: atom_id res chain seq x y z
N MET A 1 -44.31 13.51 17.83
CA MET A 1 -43.12 13.00 18.54
C MET A 1 -43.33 11.51 18.72
N VAL A 2 -42.43 10.68 18.19
CA VAL A 2 -42.49 9.22 18.40
C VAL A 2 -42.23 8.99 19.89
N ALA A 3 -43.14 8.31 20.58
CA ALA A 3 -42.97 8.01 22.00
C ALA A 3 -41.69 7.19 22.20
N ALA A 4 -40.87 7.56 23.18
CA ALA A 4 -39.67 6.79 23.51
C ALA A 4 -40.07 5.37 23.91
N GLY A 5 -39.26 4.38 23.53
CA GLY A 5 -39.52 2.98 23.85
C GLY A 5 -39.64 2.72 25.36
N PRO A 6 -40.59 1.86 25.79
CA PRO A 6 -40.93 1.66 27.19
C PRO A 6 -39.85 0.85 27.91
N ARG A 7 -39.53 1.24 29.13
CA ARG A 7 -38.68 0.49 30.07
C ARG A 7 -39.59 -0.03 31.17
N ILE A 8 -39.81 -1.33 31.15
CA ILE A 8 -40.86 -1.99 31.91
C ILE A 8 -40.26 -2.81 33.05
N TYR A 9 -40.76 -2.57 34.25
CA TYR A 9 -40.45 -3.39 35.42
C TYR A 9 -41.69 -4.21 35.82
N ASN A 10 -41.60 -5.53 35.71
CA ASN A 10 -42.69 -6.42 36.07
C ASN A 10 -42.70 -6.69 37.59
N LEU A 11 -43.63 -6.04 38.28
CA LEU A 11 -43.89 -6.24 39.70
C LEU A 11 -44.84 -7.42 39.87
N PHE A 12 -44.31 -8.59 40.24
CA PHE A 12 -45.09 -9.81 40.37
C PHE A 12 -46.03 -9.75 41.59
N PRO A 13 -47.37 -9.74 41.40
CA PRO A 13 -48.32 -9.32 42.44
C PRO A 13 -48.25 -10.12 43.75
N THR A 14 -48.21 -11.46 43.68
CA THR A 14 -48.24 -12.30 44.88
C THR A 14 -46.89 -12.40 45.59
N LEU A 15 -45.79 -12.07 44.91
CA LEU A 15 -44.48 -11.92 45.54
C LEU A 15 -44.38 -10.57 46.29
N ALA A 16 -44.92 -9.51 45.70
CA ALA A 16 -44.97 -8.19 46.32
C ALA A 16 -45.94 -8.12 47.52
N GLY A 17 -46.84 -9.11 47.66
CA GLY A 17 -47.77 -9.25 48.78
C GLY A 17 -49.01 -8.36 48.65
N PRO A 18 -49.61 -7.90 49.76
CA PRO A 18 -50.78 -7.03 49.73
C PRO A 18 -50.53 -5.73 48.95
N MET A 19 -51.48 -5.30 48.13
CA MET A 19 -51.33 -4.14 47.22
C MET A 19 -51.00 -2.82 47.95
N ARG A 20 -51.41 -2.68 49.22
CA ARG A 20 -51.05 -1.53 50.05
C ARG A 20 -49.54 -1.35 50.23
N ASP A 21 -48.78 -2.44 50.16
CA ASP A 21 -47.34 -2.48 50.41
C ASP A 21 -46.54 -2.26 49.11
N TRP A 22 -47.16 -2.41 47.95
CA TRP A 22 -46.49 -2.32 46.64
C TRP A 22 -45.82 -0.97 46.37
N ALA A 23 -46.34 0.10 47.00
CA ALA A 23 -45.75 1.44 46.88
C ALA A 23 -44.29 1.49 47.35
N GLY A 24 -43.88 0.59 48.25
CA GLY A 24 -42.50 0.47 48.73
C GLY A 24 -41.50 0.13 47.62
N HIS A 25 -41.95 -0.45 46.49
CA HIS A 25 -41.07 -0.78 45.37
C HIS A 25 -40.83 0.39 44.41
N LEU A 26 -41.73 1.38 44.37
CA LEU A 26 -41.70 2.45 43.35
C LEU A 26 -40.41 3.28 43.34
N PRO A 27 -39.82 3.70 44.49
CA PRO A 27 -38.57 4.46 44.48
C PRO A 27 -37.41 3.69 43.84
N ARG A 28 -37.34 2.37 44.05
CA ARG A 28 -36.30 1.52 43.45
C ARG A 28 -36.49 1.38 41.95
N ILE A 29 -37.74 1.17 41.52
CA ILE A 29 -38.10 1.05 40.10
C ILE A 29 -37.75 2.34 39.35
N GLN A 30 -38.12 3.49 39.90
CA GLN A 30 -37.77 4.80 39.36
C GLN A 30 -36.24 5.03 39.37
N GLY A 31 -35.55 4.65 40.45
CA GLY A 31 -34.10 4.78 40.57
C GLY A 31 -33.32 3.99 39.52
N MET A 32 -33.87 2.87 39.06
CA MET A 32 -33.35 2.10 37.92
C MET A 32 -33.74 2.68 36.56
N GLY A 33 -34.44 3.80 36.50
CA GLY A 33 -34.80 4.47 35.24
C GLY A 33 -35.91 3.80 34.43
N PHE A 34 -36.71 2.93 35.06
CA PHE A 34 -37.94 2.41 34.46
C PHE A 34 -39.01 3.50 34.44
N ASP A 35 -39.89 3.46 33.43
CA ASP A 35 -41.03 4.35 33.27
C ASP A 35 -42.38 3.60 33.25
N TRP A 36 -42.34 2.26 33.29
CA TRP A 36 -43.53 1.40 33.40
C TRP A 36 -43.41 0.38 34.52
N VAL A 37 -44.51 0.16 35.24
CA VAL A 37 -44.72 -0.98 36.15
C VAL A 37 -45.74 -1.91 35.52
N TYR A 38 -45.34 -3.14 35.22
CA TYR A 38 -46.22 -4.18 34.69
C TYR A 38 -46.68 -5.12 35.81
N LEU A 39 -47.99 -5.27 35.94
CA LEU A 39 -48.66 -6.17 36.88
C LEU A 39 -49.25 -7.37 36.13
N ASN A 40 -48.87 -8.59 36.52
CA ASN A 40 -49.60 -9.81 36.14
C ASN A 40 -51.07 -9.73 36.64
N PRO A 41 -51.97 -10.66 36.23
CA PRO A 41 -53.36 -10.58 36.63
C PRO A 41 -53.50 -10.49 38.16
N ILE A 42 -54.26 -9.49 38.61
CA ILE A 42 -54.48 -9.21 40.04
C ILE A 42 -55.82 -9.76 40.57
N HIS A 43 -56.55 -10.43 39.69
CA HIS A 43 -57.96 -10.77 39.86
C HIS A 43 -58.15 -12.06 40.67
N TYR A 44 -59.38 -12.27 41.15
CA TYR A 44 -59.73 -13.46 41.91
C TYR A 44 -59.66 -14.71 41.01
N PRO A 45 -58.83 -15.70 41.35
CA PRO A 45 -58.60 -16.87 40.52
C PRO A 45 -59.70 -17.91 40.70
N GLY A 46 -59.80 -18.82 39.73
CA GLY A 46 -60.65 -20.00 39.80
C GLY A 46 -60.06 -21.12 40.65
N PHE A 47 -60.62 -22.32 40.51
CA PHE A 47 -60.29 -23.46 41.38
C PHE A 47 -58.79 -23.86 41.40
N SER A 48 -58.01 -23.53 40.37
CA SER A 48 -56.58 -23.82 40.30
C SER A 48 -55.72 -22.85 41.13
N GLY A 49 -56.25 -21.67 41.47
CA GLY A 49 -55.50 -20.60 42.13
C GLY A 49 -54.49 -19.89 41.22
N SER A 50 -54.47 -20.18 39.91
CA SER A 50 -53.59 -19.53 38.94
C SER A 50 -54.03 -18.09 38.68
N LEU A 51 -53.08 -17.14 38.67
CA LEU A 51 -53.35 -15.75 38.30
C LEU A 51 -54.01 -15.63 36.90
N TYR A 52 -53.64 -16.51 35.97
CA TYR A 52 -54.16 -16.51 34.60
C TYR A 52 -55.50 -17.25 34.45
N ALA A 53 -55.90 -18.07 35.43
CA ALA A 53 -57.22 -18.69 35.48
C ALA A 53 -58.22 -17.77 36.18
N VAL A 54 -58.55 -16.62 35.57
CA VAL A 54 -59.41 -15.61 36.19
C VAL A 54 -60.85 -16.12 36.33
N LYS A 55 -61.41 -16.04 37.54
CA LYS A 55 -62.81 -16.37 37.84
C LYS A 55 -63.71 -15.15 37.91
N ASP A 56 -63.24 -14.09 38.56
CA ASP A 56 -63.94 -12.82 38.67
C ASP A 56 -62.94 -11.67 38.39
N PRO A 57 -63.07 -10.97 37.24
CA PRO A 57 -62.16 -9.91 36.84
C PRO A 57 -62.38 -8.59 37.59
N TYR A 58 -63.37 -8.48 38.47
CA TYR A 58 -63.66 -7.27 39.27
C TYR A 58 -63.39 -7.43 40.77
N ARG A 59 -63.01 -8.64 41.21
CA ARG A 59 -62.52 -8.91 42.57
C ARG A 59 -61.01 -9.14 42.54
N LEU A 60 -60.30 -8.66 43.56
CA LEU A 60 -58.85 -8.94 43.70
C LEU A 60 -58.61 -10.35 44.25
N HIS A 61 -57.46 -10.93 43.90
CA HIS A 61 -56.93 -12.12 44.54
C HIS A 61 -56.79 -11.89 46.06
N ASP A 62 -57.15 -12.86 46.90
CA ASP A 62 -57.18 -12.69 48.36
C ASP A 62 -55.81 -12.29 48.95
N ALA A 63 -54.72 -12.89 48.45
CA ALA A 63 -53.35 -12.51 48.81
C ALA A 63 -52.98 -11.05 48.43
N ILE A 64 -53.59 -10.50 47.38
CA ILE A 64 -53.36 -9.13 46.91
C ILE A 64 -54.21 -8.14 47.71
N GLN A 65 -55.47 -8.49 48.02
CA GLN A 65 -56.31 -7.66 48.89
C GLN A 65 -55.79 -7.66 50.35
N GLY A 66 -55.18 -8.76 50.80
CA GLY A 66 -54.45 -8.85 52.07
C GLY A 66 -55.30 -8.53 53.30
N GLY A 67 -56.59 -8.86 53.26
CA GLY A 67 -57.57 -8.57 54.31
C GLY A 67 -57.95 -7.10 54.46
N SER A 68 -57.60 -6.23 53.50
CA SER A 68 -58.02 -4.82 53.51
C SER A 68 -59.54 -4.67 53.40
N SER A 69 -60.09 -3.73 54.17
CA SER A 69 -61.50 -3.31 54.07
C SER A 69 -61.76 -2.29 52.94
N GLU A 70 -60.71 -1.82 52.27
CA GLU A 70 -60.83 -0.96 51.08
C GLU A 70 -61.40 -1.76 49.89
N SER A 71 -62.11 -1.06 48.98
CA SER A 71 -62.61 -1.69 47.77
C SER A 71 -61.45 -2.04 46.81
N PRO A 72 -61.59 -3.08 45.98
CA PRO A 72 -60.66 -3.39 44.88
C PRO A 72 -60.21 -2.16 44.08
N ASP A 73 -61.17 -1.34 43.67
CA ASP A 73 -60.93 -0.15 42.84
C ASP A 73 -60.11 0.92 43.57
N ASP A 74 -60.33 1.13 44.87
CA ASP A 74 -59.60 2.12 45.65
C ASP A 74 -58.13 1.69 45.86
N LEU A 75 -57.89 0.40 46.06
CA LEU A 75 -56.54 -0.15 46.15
C LEU A 75 -55.79 0.03 44.83
N VAL A 76 -56.41 -0.32 43.70
CA VAL A 76 -55.83 -0.15 42.36
C VAL A 76 -55.57 1.32 42.07
N ARG A 77 -56.56 2.20 42.26
CA ARG A 77 -56.43 3.64 42.04
C ARG A 77 -55.34 4.25 42.92
N GLY A 78 -55.26 3.84 44.19
CA GLY A 78 -54.24 4.30 45.13
C GLY A 78 -52.83 3.90 44.70
N PHE A 79 -52.64 2.67 44.22
CA PHE A 79 -51.34 2.23 43.69
C PHE A 79 -50.95 2.99 42.42
N VAL A 80 -51.88 3.12 41.46
CA VAL A 80 -51.67 3.87 40.22
C VAL A 80 -51.28 5.32 40.49
N GLN A 81 -51.96 6.00 41.41
CA GLN A 81 -51.64 7.38 41.77
C GLN A 81 -50.24 7.51 42.37
N ARG A 82 -49.83 6.57 43.23
CA ARG A 82 -48.47 6.55 43.79
C ARG A 82 -47.42 6.29 42.71
N ALA A 83 -47.66 5.33 41.81
CA ALA A 83 -46.77 5.06 40.68
C ALA A 83 -46.59 6.30 39.80
N ARG A 84 -47.69 6.98 39.47
CA ARG A 84 -47.66 8.24 38.71
C ARG A 84 -46.85 9.33 39.42
N GLY A 85 -46.91 9.41 40.76
CA GLY A 85 -46.10 10.32 41.56
C GLY A 85 -44.58 10.09 41.41
N HIS A 86 -44.17 8.87 41.04
CA HIS A 86 -42.80 8.49 40.74
C HIS A 86 -42.45 8.56 39.24
N GLY A 87 -43.36 9.09 38.39
CA GLY A 87 -43.18 9.13 36.95
C GLY A 87 -43.37 7.78 36.25
N LEU A 88 -44.01 6.81 36.92
CA LEU A 88 -44.25 5.47 36.42
C LEU A 88 -45.69 5.33 35.91
N SER A 89 -45.85 4.81 34.70
CA SER A 89 -47.13 4.33 34.18
C SER A 89 -47.39 2.90 34.64
N VAL A 90 -48.63 2.56 34.96
CA VAL A 90 -49.00 1.20 35.38
C VAL A 90 -49.68 0.47 34.22
N MET A 91 -49.21 -0.74 33.97
CA MET A 91 -49.75 -1.68 32.99
C MET A 91 -50.32 -2.90 33.71
N LEU A 92 -51.49 -3.36 33.26
CA LEU A 92 -52.13 -4.56 33.79
C LEU A 92 -52.19 -5.66 32.72
N ASP A 93 -52.00 -6.90 33.13
CA ASP A 93 -52.17 -8.03 32.22
C ASP A 93 -53.65 -8.28 31.89
N LEU A 94 -53.91 -8.52 30.62
CA LEU A 94 -55.23 -8.66 30.03
C LEU A 94 -55.36 -10.04 29.39
N VAL A 95 -56.16 -10.88 30.03
CA VAL A 95 -56.45 -12.26 29.59
C VAL A 95 -57.85 -12.29 29.00
N VAL A 96 -57.95 -12.38 27.67
CA VAL A 96 -59.25 -12.36 26.95
C VAL A 96 -59.43 -13.53 25.99
N ASN A 97 -58.42 -14.38 25.79
CA ASN A 97 -58.55 -15.63 25.04
C ASN A 97 -59.26 -16.72 25.86
N HIS A 98 -59.21 -16.67 27.19
CA HIS A 98 -59.80 -17.67 28.07
C HIS A 98 -60.22 -17.12 29.45
N THR A 99 -60.94 -17.92 30.23
CA THR A 99 -61.18 -17.72 31.67
C THR A 99 -60.93 -19.02 32.44
N SER A 100 -61.09 -19.04 33.77
CA SER A 100 -61.21 -20.32 34.48
C SER A 100 -62.49 -21.07 34.10
N LYS A 101 -62.48 -22.41 34.17
CA LYS A 101 -63.69 -23.23 33.93
C LYS A 101 -64.82 -22.96 34.93
N ASP A 102 -64.51 -22.50 36.13
CA ASP A 102 -65.51 -22.10 37.14
C ASP A 102 -65.72 -20.57 37.23
N ALA A 103 -65.36 -19.84 36.16
CA ALA A 103 -65.57 -18.40 36.05
C ALA A 103 -67.06 -18.03 36.09
N LEU A 104 -67.37 -16.85 36.64
CA LEU A 104 -68.74 -16.33 36.64
C LEU A 104 -69.30 -16.23 35.22
N LEU A 105 -68.45 -15.80 34.27
CA LEU A 105 -68.79 -15.70 32.85
C LEU A 105 -69.17 -17.06 32.24
N ALA A 106 -68.54 -18.16 32.66
CA ALA A 106 -68.88 -19.50 32.18
C ALA A 106 -70.24 -19.98 32.68
N GLY A 107 -70.68 -19.50 33.84
CA GLY A 107 -72.03 -19.75 34.36
C GLY A 107 -73.11 -18.88 33.70
N GLU A 108 -72.80 -17.61 33.43
CA GLU A 108 -73.74 -16.64 32.84
C GLU A 108 -73.91 -16.81 31.33
N HIS A 109 -72.83 -17.12 30.61
CA HIS A 109 -72.77 -17.19 29.15
C HIS A 109 -72.03 -18.46 28.67
N PRO A 110 -72.55 -19.67 28.95
CA PRO A 110 -71.92 -20.93 28.55
C PRO A 110 -71.85 -21.13 27.02
N ASP A 111 -72.60 -20.34 26.25
CA ASP A 111 -72.63 -20.30 24.79
C ASP A 111 -71.48 -19.45 24.19
N TRP A 112 -70.75 -18.67 25.00
CA TRP A 112 -69.61 -17.88 24.54
C TRP A 112 -68.29 -18.64 24.53
N TYR A 113 -68.29 -19.88 25.01
CA TYR A 113 -67.11 -20.73 25.11
C TYR A 113 -67.07 -21.74 23.98
N ARG A 114 -65.86 -21.99 23.49
CA ARG A 114 -65.64 -23.03 22.49
C ARG A 114 -65.93 -24.39 23.10
N ARG A 115 -66.55 -25.27 22.32
CA ARG A 115 -66.89 -26.64 22.73
C ARG A 115 -66.19 -27.68 21.87
N GLU A 116 -65.82 -28.78 22.52
CA GLU A 116 -65.38 -30.00 21.85
C GLU A 116 -66.57 -30.68 21.16
N ALA A 117 -66.28 -31.62 20.25
CA ALA A 117 -67.32 -32.38 19.53
C ALA A 117 -68.23 -33.20 20.46
N ASN A 118 -67.76 -33.54 21.67
CA ASN A 118 -68.52 -34.23 22.72
C ASN A 118 -69.37 -33.27 23.59
N GLY A 119 -69.30 -31.96 23.35
CA GLY A 119 -70.03 -30.92 24.09
C GLY A 119 -69.32 -30.34 25.32
N GLU A 120 -68.14 -30.85 25.70
CA GLU A 120 -67.34 -30.31 26.80
C GLU A 120 -66.69 -28.97 26.45
N VAL A 121 -66.35 -28.17 27.47
CA VAL A 121 -65.69 -26.88 27.28
C VAL A 121 -64.25 -27.10 26.82
N TYR A 122 -63.90 -26.45 25.70
CA TYR A 122 -62.58 -26.54 25.10
C TYR A 122 -61.53 -25.90 26.00
N SER A 123 -60.43 -26.61 26.24
CA SER A 123 -59.29 -26.09 26.99
C SER A 123 -58.23 -25.58 26.01
N PRO A 124 -57.75 -24.33 26.16
CA PRO A 124 -56.71 -23.80 25.30
C PRO A 124 -55.43 -24.64 25.43
N ARG A 125 -54.65 -24.68 24.35
CA ARG A 125 -53.41 -25.45 24.27
C ARG A 125 -52.34 -24.71 23.50
N ALA A 126 -51.11 -24.85 23.95
CA ALA A 126 -49.93 -24.45 23.19
C ALA A 126 -49.32 -25.69 22.51
N VAL A 127 -48.98 -25.54 21.23
CA VAL A 127 -48.23 -26.55 20.48
C VAL A 127 -46.80 -26.02 20.34
N ASP A 128 -45.82 -26.84 20.66
CA ASP A 128 -44.42 -26.45 20.50
C ASP A 128 -44.13 -26.15 19.01
N PRO A 129 -43.60 -24.96 18.68
CA PRO A 129 -43.42 -24.54 17.30
C PRO A 129 -42.32 -25.33 16.56
N VAL A 130 -41.46 -26.06 17.28
CA VAL A 130 -40.37 -26.90 16.72
C VAL A 130 -40.76 -28.38 16.72
N ASN A 131 -41.54 -28.83 17.71
CA ASN A 131 -42.05 -30.20 17.79
C ASN A 131 -43.58 -30.23 17.93
N PRO A 132 -44.32 -30.36 16.81
CA PRO A 132 -45.79 -30.35 16.81
C PRO A 132 -46.46 -31.46 17.65
N GLN A 133 -45.71 -32.45 18.14
CA GLN A 133 -46.22 -33.50 19.04
C GLN A 133 -46.21 -33.09 20.52
N LEU A 134 -45.49 -32.05 20.91
CA LEU A 134 -45.51 -31.50 22.26
C LEU A 134 -46.65 -30.48 22.38
N VAL A 135 -47.75 -30.93 22.97
CA VAL A 135 -48.95 -30.12 23.20
C VAL A 135 -49.15 -29.93 24.69
N THR A 136 -49.05 -28.69 25.16
CA THR A 136 -49.39 -28.31 26.54
C THR A 136 -50.85 -27.91 26.59
N VAL A 137 -51.69 -28.73 27.23
CA VAL A 137 -53.11 -28.44 27.42
C VAL A 137 -53.32 -27.84 28.80
N TRP A 138 -53.91 -26.65 28.86
CA TRP A 138 -54.23 -25.98 30.12
C TRP A 138 -55.63 -26.38 30.58
N GLY A 139 -55.71 -27.52 31.25
CA GLY A 139 -56.97 -28.18 31.62
C GLY A 139 -57.84 -27.41 32.62
N ASP A 140 -57.36 -26.35 33.25
CA ASP A 140 -58.10 -25.48 34.16
C ASP A 140 -58.74 -24.26 33.47
N LEU A 141 -58.39 -24.01 32.22
CA LEU A 141 -58.84 -22.88 31.42
C LEU A 141 -59.98 -23.26 30.47
N ALA A 142 -60.83 -22.29 30.16
CA ALA A 142 -61.96 -22.38 29.24
C ALA A 142 -61.78 -21.36 28.11
N GLU A 143 -61.60 -21.83 26.86
CA GLU A 143 -61.35 -20.98 25.69
C GLU A 143 -62.62 -20.25 25.22
N LEU A 144 -62.49 -18.96 24.94
CA LEU A 144 -63.56 -18.10 24.44
C LEU A 144 -63.71 -18.20 22.92
N ASP A 145 -64.95 -18.28 22.42
CA ASP A 145 -65.24 -18.45 21.00
C ASP A 145 -65.42 -17.09 20.28
N TYR A 146 -64.35 -16.59 19.68
CA TYR A 146 -64.38 -15.42 18.80
C TYR A 146 -64.83 -15.73 17.36
N GLY A 147 -64.95 -17.01 16.99
CA GLY A 147 -65.42 -17.46 15.68
C GLY A 147 -66.93 -17.32 15.53
N ASN A 148 -67.69 -17.60 16.60
CA ASN A 148 -69.13 -17.40 16.63
C ASN A 148 -69.49 -15.90 16.70
N ALA A 149 -70.30 -15.41 15.76
CA ALA A 149 -70.62 -13.99 15.65
C ALA A 149 -71.39 -13.42 16.87
N GLN A 150 -72.26 -14.21 17.50
CA GLN A 150 -73.04 -13.80 18.66
C GLN A 150 -72.17 -13.78 19.92
N ALA A 151 -71.37 -14.83 20.14
CA ALA A 151 -70.41 -14.88 21.23
C ALA A 151 -69.39 -13.73 21.10
N ARG A 152 -68.80 -13.53 19.91
CA ARG A 152 -67.85 -12.46 19.64
C ARG A 152 -68.39 -11.08 19.99
N ALA A 153 -69.62 -10.74 19.60
CA ALA A 153 -70.21 -9.44 19.93
C ALA A 153 -70.38 -9.24 21.46
N GLY A 154 -70.84 -10.28 22.16
CA GLY A 154 -70.97 -10.27 23.61
C GLY A 154 -69.63 -10.14 24.34
N LEU A 155 -68.63 -10.88 23.88
CA LEU A 155 -67.26 -10.85 24.41
C LEU A 155 -66.61 -9.48 24.19
N ILE A 156 -66.77 -8.88 23.00
CA ILE A 156 -66.26 -7.53 22.74
C ILE A 156 -66.84 -6.53 23.73
N GLU A 157 -68.16 -6.55 23.97
CA GLU A 157 -68.78 -5.61 24.92
C GLU A 157 -68.36 -5.90 26.38
N HIS A 158 -68.27 -7.18 26.76
CA HIS A 158 -67.81 -7.59 28.10
C HIS A 158 -66.40 -7.05 28.38
N TRP A 159 -65.45 -7.31 27.48
CA TRP A 159 -64.07 -6.88 27.62
C TRP A 159 -63.88 -5.38 27.40
N SER A 160 -64.70 -4.74 26.56
CA SER A 160 -64.72 -3.28 26.41
C SER A 160 -65.08 -2.60 27.73
N ARG A 161 -66.07 -3.12 28.46
CA ARG A 161 -66.41 -2.61 29.79
C ARG A 161 -65.30 -2.82 30.82
N TYR A 162 -64.65 -3.99 30.80
CA TYR A 162 -63.47 -4.25 31.63
C TYR A 162 -62.35 -3.23 31.35
N LEU A 163 -62.03 -3.02 30.08
CA LEU A 163 -61.00 -2.07 29.65
C LEU A 163 -61.33 -0.64 30.05
N ARG A 164 -62.57 -0.20 29.82
CA ARG A 164 -63.02 1.14 30.25
C ARG A 164 -62.92 1.30 31.77
N HIS A 165 -63.29 0.27 32.53
CA HIS A 165 -63.20 0.27 34.00
C HIS A 165 -61.77 0.48 34.49
N TYR A 166 -60.83 -0.39 34.12
CA TYR A 166 -59.45 -0.31 34.61
C TYR A 166 -58.70 0.91 34.05
N THR A 167 -59.02 1.33 32.82
CA THR A 167 -58.49 2.59 32.26
C THR A 167 -58.99 3.78 33.08
N ALA A 168 -60.26 3.79 33.51
CA ALA A 168 -60.80 4.85 34.38
C ALA A 168 -60.19 4.84 35.80
N LEU A 169 -59.67 3.71 36.27
CA LEU A 169 -58.86 3.63 37.50
C LEU A 169 -57.43 4.19 37.33
N GLY A 170 -57.03 4.47 36.08
CA GLY A 170 -55.77 5.09 35.70
C GLY A 170 -54.70 4.12 35.20
N ILE A 171 -55.05 2.87 34.91
CA ILE A 171 -54.16 1.95 34.18
C ILE A 171 -53.87 2.56 32.80
N LYS A 172 -52.58 2.72 32.48
CA LYS A 172 -52.09 3.39 31.28
C LYS A 172 -51.65 2.43 30.17
N GLY A 173 -51.68 1.13 30.43
CA GLY A 173 -51.48 0.14 29.39
C GLY A 173 -51.95 -1.26 29.75
N PHE A 174 -52.05 -2.11 28.73
CA PHE A 174 -52.41 -3.50 28.88
C PHE A 174 -51.41 -4.39 28.15
N ARG A 175 -50.86 -5.38 28.85
CA ARG A 175 -50.17 -6.51 28.20
C ARG A 175 -51.22 -7.55 27.89
N CYS A 176 -51.32 -7.96 26.63
CA CYS A 176 -52.36 -8.84 26.14
C CYS A 176 -51.80 -10.26 26.08
N ASP A 177 -52.26 -11.11 26.99
CA ASP A 177 -51.88 -12.51 27.08
C ASP A 177 -52.25 -13.27 25.82
N ALA A 178 -51.28 -14.06 25.31
CA ALA A 178 -51.44 -14.89 24.12
C ALA A 178 -52.19 -14.15 22.99
N ALA A 179 -51.78 -12.91 22.68
CA ALA A 179 -52.53 -12.00 21.82
C ALA A 179 -52.85 -12.60 20.43
N TYR A 180 -51.97 -13.48 19.95
CA TYR A 180 -52.08 -14.22 18.70
C TYR A 180 -53.24 -15.24 18.66
N GLN A 181 -53.89 -15.53 19.78
CA GLN A 181 -55.07 -16.41 19.85
C GLN A 181 -56.39 -15.65 19.63
N VAL A 182 -56.35 -14.32 19.57
CA VAL A 182 -57.54 -13.47 19.42
C VAL A 182 -57.46 -12.70 18.11
N PRO A 183 -58.53 -12.67 17.29
CA PRO A 183 -58.49 -12.02 15.98
C PRO A 183 -58.17 -10.51 16.04
N ALA A 184 -57.44 -10.01 15.04
CA ALA A 184 -57.02 -8.60 14.99
C ALA A 184 -58.20 -7.61 14.99
N GLU A 185 -59.34 -7.98 14.38
CA GLU A 185 -60.54 -7.14 14.38
C GLU A 185 -61.16 -7.00 15.78
N VAL A 186 -61.03 -8.02 16.62
CA VAL A 186 -61.47 -7.98 18.02
C VAL A 186 -60.55 -7.04 18.80
N TRP A 187 -59.24 -7.21 18.67
CA TRP A 187 -58.26 -6.32 19.29
C TRP A 187 -58.46 -4.85 18.91
N ARG A 188 -58.72 -4.56 17.64
CA ARG A 188 -58.99 -3.20 17.17
C ARG A 188 -60.17 -2.55 17.90
N LEU A 189 -61.23 -3.30 18.19
CA LEU A 189 -62.39 -2.81 18.91
C LEU A 189 -62.13 -2.65 20.41
N LEU A 190 -61.42 -3.61 21.02
CA LEU A 190 -61.02 -3.55 22.42
C LEU A 190 -60.08 -2.37 22.71
N ILE A 191 -59.07 -2.18 21.86
CA ILE A 191 -58.13 -1.07 21.95
C ILE A 191 -58.85 0.26 21.77
N ALA A 192 -59.79 0.35 20.82
CA ALA A 192 -60.62 1.54 20.66
C ALA A 192 -61.44 1.84 21.93
N ALA A 193 -62.05 0.83 22.56
CA ALA A 193 -62.84 1.00 23.77
C ALA A 193 -62.03 1.55 24.96
N ALA A 194 -60.77 1.13 25.14
CA ALA A 194 -59.90 1.71 26.16
C ALA A 194 -59.50 3.15 25.81
N ARG A 195 -59.18 3.41 24.53
CA ARG A 195 -58.79 4.74 24.03
C ARG A 195 -59.94 5.76 24.05
N GLU A 196 -61.19 5.33 24.13
CA GLU A 196 -62.34 6.19 24.41
C GLU A 196 -62.24 6.84 25.81
N VAL A 197 -61.68 6.14 26.79
CA VAL A 197 -61.49 6.65 28.16
C VAL A 197 -60.20 7.44 28.25
N ASP A 198 -59.13 6.91 27.67
CA ASP A 198 -57.82 7.55 27.68
C ASP A 198 -57.09 7.32 26.35
N PRO A 199 -57.02 8.33 25.46
CA PRO A 199 -56.39 8.19 24.14
C PRO A 199 -54.91 7.79 24.18
N GLU A 200 -54.24 7.97 25.32
CA GLU A 200 -52.82 7.64 25.51
C GLU A 200 -52.59 6.22 26.07
N VAL A 201 -53.65 5.44 26.30
CA VAL A 201 -53.50 4.05 26.76
C VAL A 201 -52.82 3.20 25.70
N THR A 202 -51.87 2.38 26.14
CA THR A 202 -50.99 1.59 25.27
C THR A 202 -51.24 0.08 25.39
N PHE A 203 -51.10 -0.64 24.28
CA PHE A 203 -51.35 -2.08 24.22
C PHE A 203 -50.13 -2.86 23.75
N PHE A 204 -49.79 -3.89 24.49
CA PHE A 204 -48.58 -4.68 24.36
C PHE A 204 -48.99 -6.11 24.02
N ALA A 205 -48.84 -6.53 22.78
CA ALA A 205 -49.17 -7.89 22.39
C ALA A 205 -48.09 -8.85 22.89
N GLU A 206 -48.47 -9.81 23.72
CA GLU A 206 -47.61 -10.96 23.91
C GLU A 206 -47.68 -11.87 22.67
N THR A 207 -46.55 -11.96 21.99
CA THR A 207 -46.33 -12.79 20.80
C THR A 207 -45.27 -13.85 21.05
N LEU A 208 -45.20 -14.37 22.28
CA LEU A 208 -44.30 -15.45 22.68
C LEU A 208 -44.93 -16.81 22.33
N GLY A 209 -44.11 -17.77 21.90
CA GLY A 209 -44.56 -19.14 21.61
C GLY A 209 -45.49 -19.29 20.39
N CYS A 210 -45.52 -18.31 19.48
CA CYS A 210 -46.36 -18.31 18.27
C CYS A 210 -45.52 -18.28 16.99
N THR A 211 -46.13 -18.60 15.85
CA THR A 211 -45.46 -18.54 14.54
C THR A 211 -45.44 -17.11 13.99
N VAL A 212 -44.53 -16.85 13.04
CA VAL A 212 -44.40 -15.55 12.37
C VAL A 212 -45.69 -15.17 11.65
N GLU A 213 -46.42 -16.14 11.10
CA GLU A 213 -47.72 -15.95 10.45
C GLU A 213 -48.77 -15.44 11.45
N GLN A 214 -48.82 -16.04 12.64
CA GLN A 214 -49.77 -15.62 13.68
C GLN A 214 -49.50 -14.17 14.14
N VAL A 215 -48.24 -13.74 14.17
CA VAL A 215 -47.91 -12.33 14.46
C VAL A 215 -48.29 -11.41 13.30
N ARG A 216 -48.10 -11.83 12.04
CA ARG A 216 -48.54 -11.08 10.86
C ARG A 216 -50.05 -10.87 10.86
N ASP A 217 -50.82 -11.83 11.34
CA ASP A 217 -52.28 -11.73 11.44
C ASP A 217 -52.73 -10.64 12.43
N LEU A 218 -51.87 -10.19 13.35
CA LEU A 218 -52.14 -9.05 14.23
C LEU A 218 -51.94 -7.69 13.55
N CYS A 219 -51.49 -7.67 12.28
CA CYS A 219 -51.31 -6.42 11.54
C CYS A 219 -52.63 -5.65 11.43
N GLY A 220 -52.61 -4.37 11.82
CA GLY A 220 -53.80 -3.51 11.83
C GLY A 220 -54.70 -3.67 13.08
N ALA A 221 -54.34 -4.53 14.04
CA ALA A 221 -55.03 -4.62 15.33
C ALA A 221 -54.91 -3.33 16.16
N GLY A 222 -53.83 -2.58 16.01
CA GLY A 222 -53.60 -1.31 16.72
C GLY A 222 -52.72 -1.41 17.97
N PHE A 223 -52.01 -2.53 18.16
CA PHE A 223 -51.00 -2.69 19.20
C PHE A 223 -49.87 -1.67 19.07
N ASP A 224 -49.39 -1.18 20.22
CA ASP A 224 -48.28 -0.24 20.30
C ASP A 224 -46.93 -0.96 20.39
N PHE A 225 -46.92 -2.17 20.97
CA PHE A 225 -45.70 -2.98 21.10
C PHE A 225 -45.96 -4.49 20.92
N LEU A 226 -44.95 -5.22 20.46
CA LEU A 226 -44.91 -6.68 20.37
C LEU A 226 -43.75 -7.25 21.20
N SER A 227 -43.97 -8.37 21.89
CA SER A 227 -42.86 -9.12 22.50
C SER A 227 -42.03 -9.83 21.42
N ASN A 228 -40.70 -9.71 21.46
CA ASN A 228 -39.84 -10.51 20.59
C ASN A 228 -39.14 -11.64 21.34
N SER A 229 -38.43 -12.47 20.58
CA SER A 229 -37.79 -13.68 21.09
C SER A 229 -36.30 -13.48 21.44
N ALA A 230 -35.85 -12.24 21.68
CA ALA A 230 -34.44 -11.92 21.89
C ALA A 230 -33.78 -12.72 23.03
N LYS A 231 -34.54 -13.11 24.07
CA LYS A 231 -34.05 -13.96 25.17
C LYS A 231 -33.40 -15.27 24.67
N TRP A 232 -33.99 -15.90 23.67
CA TRP A 232 -33.59 -17.24 23.22
C TRP A 232 -32.54 -17.22 22.11
N TRP A 233 -32.03 -16.04 21.77
CA TRP A 233 -31.05 -15.91 20.70
C TRP A 233 -29.65 -16.30 21.16
N ASP A 234 -28.99 -17.12 20.34
CA ASP A 234 -27.65 -17.65 20.60
C ASP A 234 -26.52 -16.70 20.16
N PHE A 235 -26.87 -15.48 19.75
CA PHE A 235 -25.96 -14.48 19.18
C PHE A 235 -25.28 -14.92 17.87
N LYS A 236 -25.74 -16.00 17.24
CA LYS A 236 -25.12 -16.55 16.02
C LYS A 236 -26.11 -16.65 14.88
N ALA A 237 -27.30 -17.18 15.12
CA ALA A 237 -28.28 -17.47 14.08
C ALA A 237 -28.95 -16.19 13.53
N ASP A 238 -29.42 -16.20 12.29
CA ASP A 238 -30.00 -14.99 11.68
C ASP A 238 -31.49 -14.78 12.02
N TRP A 239 -32.17 -15.80 12.58
CA TRP A 239 -33.62 -15.81 12.80
C TRP A 239 -34.13 -14.63 13.64
N LEU A 240 -33.34 -14.12 14.58
CA LEU A 240 -33.78 -12.99 15.42
C LEU A 240 -33.82 -11.69 14.62
N LEU A 241 -32.87 -11.47 13.70
CA LEU A 241 -32.85 -10.30 12.83
C LEU A 241 -33.97 -10.39 11.78
N GLU A 242 -34.28 -11.58 11.28
CA GLU A 242 -35.43 -11.83 10.42
C GLU A 242 -36.76 -11.57 11.15
N GLN A 243 -36.90 -12.09 12.38
CA GLN A 243 -38.07 -11.83 13.22
C GLN A 243 -38.22 -10.32 13.49
N TYR A 244 -37.13 -9.65 13.85
CA TYR A 244 -37.09 -8.21 14.07
C TYR A 244 -37.55 -7.41 12.84
N GLU A 245 -37.02 -7.74 11.64
CA GLU A 245 -37.37 -7.05 10.40
C GLU A 245 -38.85 -7.21 10.05
N ILE A 246 -39.45 -8.35 10.39
CA ILE A 246 -40.88 -8.58 10.19
C ILE A 246 -41.70 -7.83 11.25
N TYR A 247 -41.36 -7.96 12.53
CA TYR A 247 -42.16 -7.45 13.63
C TYR A 247 -42.20 -5.93 13.65
N ARG A 248 -41.06 -5.26 13.40
CA ARG A 248 -40.97 -3.80 13.40
C ARG A 248 -41.87 -3.12 12.35
N ARG A 249 -42.29 -3.85 11.31
CA ARG A 249 -43.22 -3.36 10.27
C ARG A 249 -44.69 -3.42 10.75
N ILE A 250 -44.95 -4.16 11.83
CA ILE A 250 -46.26 -4.28 12.46
C ILE A 250 -46.35 -3.30 13.63
N ALA A 251 -45.47 -3.43 14.62
CA ALA A 251 -45.32 -2.50 15.73
C ALA A 251 -43.92 -2.64 16.39
N PRO A 252 -43.43 -1.61 17.11
CA PRO A 252 -42.19 -1.69 17.87
C PRO A 252 -42.08 -2.89 18.80
N THR A 253 -40.86 -3.39 18.99
CA THR A 253 -40.63 -4.62 19.77
C THR A 253 -40.14 -4.33 21.18
N ILE A 254 -40.40 -5.27 22.09
CA ILE A 254 -39.86 -5.31 23.44
C ILE A 254 -39.03 -6.58 23.59
N ALA A 255 -37.78 -6.39 24.02
CA ALA A 255 -36.89 -7.46 24.40
C ALA A 255 -36.78 -7.58 25.93
N PHE A 256 -36.45 -8.76 26.41
CA PHE A 256 -36.21 -9.03 27.81
C PHE A 256 -35.15 -10.10 27.98
N PRO A 257 -34.28 -10.02 29.01
CA PRO A 257 -33.37 -11.11 29.35
C PRO A 257 -34.08 -12.29 30.03
N GLU A 258 -35.17 -12.02 30.75
CA GLU A 258 -36.10 -12.99 31.33
C GLU A 258 -37.48 -12.35 31.51
N SER A 259 -38.51 -13.19 31.66
CA SER A 259 -39.87 -12.78 32.01
C SER A 259 -40.41 -13.66 33.15
N HIS A 260 -41.62 -13.41 33.62
CA HIS A 260 -42.24 -14.23 34.68
C HIS A 260 -42.53 -15.67 34.22
N ASP A 261 -42.75 -15.92 32.93
CA ASP A 261 -43.04 -17.25 32.39
C ASP A 261 -41.77 -18.09 32.14
N THR A 262 -40.62 -17.43 32.07
CA THR A 262 -39.35 -18.10 31.80
C THR A 262 -38.66 -18.54 33.07
N ASP A 263 -37.73 -19.48 32.95
CA ASP A 263 -36.79 -19.72 34.03
C ASP A 263 -35.95 -18.45 34.26
N ARG A 264 -35.51 -18.25 35.51
CA ARG A 264 -34.67 -17.11 35.86
C ARG A 264 -33.32 -17.26 35.17
N LEU A 265 -32.83 -16.21 34.51
CA LEU A 265 -31.52 -16.19 33.85
C LEU A 265 -30.40 -16.49 34.85
N ALA A 266 -30.51 -16.04 36.10
CA ALA A 266 -29.54 -16.40 37.13
C ALA A 266 -29.53 -17.90 37.45
N SER A 267 -30.68 -18.58 37.29
CA SER A 267 -30.78 -20.04 37.46
C SER A 267 -30.22 -20.77 36.24
N GLU A 268 -30.50 -20.27 35.03
CA GLU A 268 -29.96 -20.79 33.77
C GLU A 268 -28.43 -20.69 33.72
N VAL A 269 -27.86 -19.57 34.19
CA VAL A 269 -26.41 -19.35 34.30
C VAL A 269 -25.78 -20.32 35.30
N GLY A 270 -26.46 -20.64 36.40
CA GLY A 270 -26.03 -21.65 37.39
C GLY A 270 -24.70 -21.35 38.11
N SER A 271 -24.13 -20.15 37.93
CA SER A 271 -22.83 -19.76 38.47
C SER A 271 -22.92 -19.37 39.95
N GLN A 272 -22.03 -19.93 40.76
CA GLN A 272 -21.79 -19.50 42.15
C GLN A 272 -20.83 -18.29 42.23
N ASP A 273 -20.11 -17.98 41.14
CA ASP A 273 -19.30 -16.77 41.03
C ASP A 273 -20.22 -15.59 40.69
N THR A 274 -20.34 -14.65 41.63
CA THR A 274 -21.18 -13.45 41.53
C THR A 274 -20.67 -12.46 40.49
N THR A 275 -19.37 -12.48 40.16
CA THR A 275 -18.78 -11.63 39.12
C THR A 275 -19.19 -12.13 37.73
N ARG A 276 -19.08 -13.44 37.51
CA ARG A 276 -19.52 -14.08 36.26
C ARG A 276 -21.03 -13.98 36.08
N LEU A 277 -21.78 -14.21 37.15
CA LEU A 277 -23.24 -14.03 37.16
C LEU A 277 -23.61 -12.58 36.81
N ALA A 278 -22.96 -11.59 37.44
CA ALA A 278 -23.19 -10.18 37.12
C ALA A 278 -22.85 -9.87 35.65
N ALA A 279 -21.73 -10.36 35.12
CA ALA A 279 -21.35 -10.15 33.71
C ALA A 279 -22.41 -10.69 32.74
N GLN A 280 -22.94 -11.89 32.99
CA GLN A 280 -24.00 -12.50 32.18
C GLN A 280 -25.29 -11.67 32.22
N LEU A 281 -25.76 -11.30 33.43
CA LEU A 281 -26.98 -10.50 33.58
C LEU A 281 -26.81 -9.10 32.96
N LYS A 282 -25.64 -8.47 33.13
CA LYS A 282 -25.31 -7.16 32.53
C LYS A 282 -25.33 -7.23 31.00
N MET A 283 -24.68 -8.24 30.42
CA MET A 283 -24.63 -8.44 28.97
C MET A 283 -26.04 -8.62 28.37
N HIS A 284 -26.85 -9.51 28.95
CA HIS A 284 -28.20 -9.79 28.43
C HIS A 284 -29.15 -8.59 28.61
N TYR A 285 -29.05 -7.85 29.71
CA TYR A 285 -29.85 -6.64 29.89
C TYR A 285 -29.44 -5.53 28.92
N LEU A 286 -28.15 -5.29 28.74
CA LEU A 286 -27.64 -4.28 27.80
C LEU A 286 -27.96 -4.67 26.35
N PHE A 287 -27.87 -5.95 25.99
CA PHE A 287 -28.32 -6.45 24.70
C PHE A 287 -29.82 -6.21 24.49
N ALA A 288 -30.69 -6.63 25.42
CA ALA A 288 -32.13 -6.42 25.32
C ALA A 288 -32.48 -4.91 25.20
N ALA A 289 -31.79 -4.06 25.95
CA ALA A 289 -31.95 -2.61 25.89
C ALA A 289 -31.52 -1.99 24.55
N CYS A 290 -30.54 -2.56 23.85
CA CYS A 290 -30.07 -2.04 22.56
C CYS A 290 -30.78 -2.65 21.35
N PHE A 291 -31.19 -3.91 21.44
CA PHE A 291 -31.76 -4.66 20.32
C PHE A 291 -33.16 -4.17 19.94
N SER A 292 -33.98 -3.86 20.94
CA SER A 292 -35.38 -3.48 20.78
C SER A 292 -35.66 -2.05 21.19
N THR A 293 -36.80 -1.53 20.73
CA THR A 293 -37.29 -0.23 21.17
C THR A 293 -37.62 -0.23 22.66
N GLY A 294 -38.34 -1.23 23.17
CA GLY A 294 -38.60 -1.39 24.61
C GLY A 294 -37.77 -2.49 25.27
N VAL A 295 -37.66 -2.43 26.60
CA VAL A 295 -36.99 -3.43 27.43
C VAL A 295 -37.82 -3.77 28.66
N MET A 296 -37.88 -5.04 29.06
CA MET A 296 -38.61 -5.50 30.25
C MET A 296 -37.75 -6.41 31.14
N ILE A 297 -37.90 -6.31 32.47
CA ILE A 297 -37.42 -7.31 33.43
C ILE A 297 -38.44 -7.57 34.55
N PRO A 298 -38.53 -8.79 35.10
CA PRO A 298 -39.29 -9.10 36.30
C PRO A 298 -38.55 -8.78 37.60
N ILE A 299 -39.33 -8.54 38.65
CA ILE A 299 -38.83 -8.36 40.00
C ILE A 299 -37.90 -9.50 40.41
N GLY A 300 -36.73 -9.14 40.94
CA GLY A 300 -35.70 -10.06 41.37
C GLY A 300 -34.58 -10.27 40.34
N PHE A 301 -34.76 -9.88 39.08
CA PHE A 301 -33.68 -9.91 38.08
C PHE A 301 -32.49 -9.06 38.54
N GLU A 302 -32.77 -7.86 39.08
CA GLU A 302 -31.74 -6.94 39.56
C GLU A 302 -30.91 -7.51 40.72
N TYR A 303 -31.41 -8.58 41.36
CA TYR A 303 -30.80 -9.23 42.50
C TYR A 303 -30.23 -10.62 42.20
N GLY A 304 -30.38 -11.11 40.97
CA GLY A 304 -29.96 -12.46 40.59
C GLY A 304 -30.80 -13.56 41.24
N PHE A 305 -32.11 -13.33 41.41
CA PHE A 305 -33.05 -14.33 41.94
C PHE A 305 -33.08 -15.57 41.04
N THR A 306 -33.16 -16.75 41.66
CA THR A 306 -33.12 -18.05 40.96
C THR A 306 -34.43 -18.82 40.99
N ARG A 307 -35.35 -18.46 41.89
CA ARG A 307 -36.67 -19.10 41.97
C ARG A 307 -37.57 -18.57 40.84
N LYS A 308 -38.11 -19.50 40.05
CA LYS A 308 -39.12 -19.19 39.03
C LYS A 308 -40.37 -18.59 39.67
N LEU A 309 -40.95 -17.58 39.03
CA LEU A 309 -42.23 -17.03 39.43
C LEU A 309 -43.33 -18.02 39.02
N ASP A 310 -44.01 -18.59 40.01
CA ASP A 310 -45.10 -19.53 39.83
C ASP A 310 -46.43 -18.80 40.07
N VAL A 311 -47.27 -18.79 39.04
CA VAL A 311 -48.56 -18.09 39.01
C VAL A 311 -49.60 -18.65 39.98
N VAL A 312 -49.32 -19.76 40.65
CA VAL A 312 -50.16 -20.33 41.72
C VAL A 312 -49.46 -20.19 43.07
N LYS A 313 -48.17 -20.52 43.14
CA LYS A 313 -47.46 -20.79 44.40
C LYS A 313 -46.64 -19.63 44.94
N THR A 314 -46.20 -18.68 44.12
CA THR A 314 -45.30 -17.63 44.60
C THR A 314 -45.99 -16.72 45.62
N ARG A 315 -45.36 -16.51 46.77
CA ARG A 315 -45.82 -15.70 47.91
C ARG A 315 -44.70 -14.79 48.44
N PRO A 316 -44.97 -13.83 49.34
CA PRO A 316 -43.93 -12.93 49.86
C PRO A 316 -42.77 -13.65 50.57
N GLU A 317 -43.02 -14.80 51.20
CA GLU A 317 -42.01 -15.66 51.81
C GLU A 317 -41.02 -16.28 50.80
N ASP A 318 -41.31 -16.21 49.50
CA ASP A 318 -40.41 -16.65 48.44
C ASP A 318 -39.33 -15.61 48.06
N TRP A 319 -39.32 -14.44 48.71
CA TRP A 319 -38.27 -13.44 48.51
C TRP A 319 -36.89 -14.00 48.84
N GLU A 320 -35.99 -14.04 47.85
CA GLU A 320 -34.63 -14.56 48.01
C GLU A 320 -33.68 -13.49 48.59
N ASP A 321 -32.64 -13.92 49.30
CA ASP A 321 -31.53 -13.04 49.63
C ASP A 321 -30.80 -12.62 48.34
N PRO A 322 -30.63 -11.31 48.07
CA PRO A 322 -29.95 -10.85 46.86
C PRO A 322 -28.55 -11.45 46.71
N LYS A 323 -28.26 -12.06 45.55
CA LYS A 323 -26.93 -12.59 45.24
C LYS A 323 -25.97 -11.51 44.76
N LEU A 324 -26.52 -10.42 44.24
CA LEU A 324 -25.85 -9.26 43.68
C LEU A 324 -26.83 -8.08 43.64
N ASP A 325 -26.38 -6.90 43.24
CA ASP A 325 -27.23 -5.72 43.04
C ASP A 325 -26.85 -5.01 41.73
N LEU A 326 -27.71 -5.10 40.72
CA LEU A 326 -27.54 -4.44 39.42
C LEU A 326 -28.32 -3.14 39.28
N THR A 327 -28.95 -2.64 40.34
CA THR A 327 -29.84 -1.48 40.25
C THR A 327 -29.14 -0.26 39.61
N HIS A 328 -27.89 0.02 39.99
CA HIS A 328 -27.10 1.10 39.39
C HIS A 328 -26.80 0.88 37.90
N PHE A 329 -26.35 -0.33 37.53
CA PHE A 329 -26.03 -0.65 36.14
C PHE A 329 -27.27 -0.59 35.26
N ILE A 330 -28.39 -1.16 35.71
CA ILE A 330 -29.69 -1.09 35.04
C ILE A 330 -30.11 0.38 34.83
N GLY A 331 -29.95 1.21 35.86
CA GLY A 331 -30.15 2.67 35.78
C GLY A 331 -29.28 3.33 34.71
N ALA A 332 -28.00 3.00 34.65
CA ALA A 332 -27.06 3.55 33.67
C ALA A 332 -27.39 3.10 32.23
N VAL A 333 -27.80 1.84 32.04
CA VAL A 333 -28.27 1.32 30.74
C VAL A 333 -29.54 2.03 30.29
N ASN A 334 -30.52 2.21 31.19
CA ASN A 334 -31.77 2.91 30.87
C ASN A 334 -31.55 4.39 30.55
N ALA A 335 -30.56 5.04 31.19
CA ALA A 335 -30.13 6.39 30.86
C ALA A 335 -29.44 6.46 29.48
N MET A 336 -28.48 5.58 29.19
CA MET A 336 -27.83 5.50 27.88
C MET A 336 -28.85 5.27 26.76
N LYS A 337 -29.80 4.34 26.98
CA LYS A 337 -30.87 4.07 26.03
C LYS A 337 -31.68 5.34 25.76
N ARG A 338 -32.13 6.06 26.80
CA ARG A 338 -32.85 7.33 26.67
C ARG A 338 -32.08 8.36 25.83
N ASP A 339 -30.78 8.45 26.05
CA ASP A 339 -29.92 9.50 25.48
C ASP A 339 -29.33 9.11 24.10
N THR A 340 -29.71 7.93 23.59
CA THR A 340 -29.35 7.41 22.26
C THR A 340 -30.61 7.27 21.40
N PRO A 341 -30.99 8.29 20.60
CA PRO A 341 -32.26 8.31 19.86
C PRO A 341 -32.53 7.06 19.03
N SER A 342 -31.49 6.52 18.36
CA SER A 342 -31.55 5.31 17.55
C SER A 342 -31.90 4.03 18.31
N LEU A 343 -31.82 4.02 19.65
CA LEU A 343 -32.26 2.90 20.47
C LEU A 343 -33.72 3.03 20.93
N ASN A 344 -34.38 4.18 20.75
CA ASN A 344 -35.75 4.44 21.22
C ASN A 344 -36.82 4.32 20.14
N VAL A 345 -36.44 3.98 18.91
CA VAL A 345 -37.35 3.83 17.78
C VAL A 345 -36.93 2.63 16.94
N GLU A 346 -37.90 1.97 16.30
CA GLU A 346 -37.56 0.93 15.34
C GLU A 346 -36.98 1.53 14.06
N GLY A 347 -35.90 0.94 13.58
CA GLY A 347 -35.21 1.38 12.39
C GLY A 347 -34.33 0.25 11.83
N PRO A 348 -33.93 0.30 10.54
CA PRO A 348 -33.28 -0.85 9.89
C PRO A 348 -32.11 -1.35 10.73
N GLN A 349 -32.12 -2.64 11.06
CA GLN A 349 -31.08 -3.28 11.87
C GLN A 349 -30.53 -4.50 11.14
N TRP A 350 -29.21 -4.59 11.02
CA TRP A 350 -28.54 -5.71 10.36
C TRP A 350 -27.23 -6.06 11.07
N ARG A 351 -26.69 -7.23 10.72
CA ARG A 351 -25.38 -7.67 11.20
C ARG A 351 -24.27 -7.15 10.29
N ALA A 352 -23.30 -6.44 10.87
CA ALA A 352 -22.10 -5.95 10.20
C ALA A 352 -20.91 -6.91 10.30
N THR A 353 -20.98 -7.90 11.19
CA THR A 353 -19.98 -8.98 11.27
C THR A 353 -20.48 -10.27 10.63
N ALA A 354 -19.57 -11.15 10.21
CA ALA A 354 -19.95 -12.44 9.64
C ALA A 354 -20.70 -13.33 10.67
N PRO A 355 -21.60 -14.24 10.24
CA PRO A 355 -22.33 -15.16 11.11
C PRO A 355 -21.45 -15.96 12.10
N HIS A 356 -20.25 -16.35 11.67
CA HIS A 356 -19.29 -17.12 12.48
C HIS A 356 -18.27 -16.25 13.23
N SER A 357 -18.37 -14.93 13.14
CA SER A 357 -17.49 -14.02 13.88
C SER A 357 -17.68 -14.25 15.40
N PRO A 358 -16.60 -14.31 16.19
CA PRO A 358 -16.71 -14.40 17.64
C PRO A 358 -17.25 -13.11 18.27
N VAL A 359 -17.26 -11.99 17.52
CA VAL A 359 -17.92 -10.73 17.90
C VAL A 359 -19.14 -10.52 17.00
N VAL A 360 -20.28 -10.21 17.61
CA VAL A 360 -21.50 -9.79 16.92
C VAL A 360 -21.48 -8.27 16.80
N GLY A 361 -21.46 -7.77 15.57
CA GLY A 361 -21.66 -6.34 15.29
C GLY A 361 -23.03 -6.12 14.69
N LEU A 362 -23.88 -5.34 15.35
CA LEU A 362 -25.19 -4.91 14.86
C LEU A 362 -25.16 -3.42 14.56
N VAL A 363 -25.77 -3.02 13.46
CA VAL A 363 -25.94 -1.61 13.10
C VAL A 363 -27.42 -1.32 12.99
N ARG A 364 -27.87 -0.23 13.62
CA ARG A 364 -29.24 0.28 13.56
C ARG A 364 -29.25 1.73 13.10
N THR A 365 -30.14 2.07 12.18
CA THR A 365 -30.32 3.44 11.65
C THR A 365 -31.75 3.92 11.83
N VAL A 366 -31.99 5.23 11.92
CA VAL A 366 -33.34 5.82 12.05
C VAL A 366 -33.64 6.67 10.82
N ASN A 367 -34.74 6.40 10.10
CA ASN A 367 -35.24 7.21 8.96
C ASN A 367 -34.17 7.55 7.88
N GLY A 368 -33.38 6.55 7.45
CA GLY A 368 -32.23 6.77 6.57
C GLY A 368 -31.04 7.37 7.34
N ALA A 369 -29.82 7.34 6.78
CA ALA A 369 -28.61 7.70 7.54
C ALA A 369 -28.57 9.16 8.09
N ALA A 370 -29.55 10.00 7.75
CA ALA A 370 -29.59 11.42 8.06
C ALA A 370 -29.94 11.76 9.54
N GLU A 371 -30.63 10.89 10.29
CA GLU A 371 -31.10 11.23 11.65
C GLU A 371 -30.35 10.55 12.81
N GLY A 372 -29.60 9.46 12.56
CA GLY A 372 -28.73 8.84 13.57
C GLY A 372 -28.48 7.34 13.37
N CYS A 373 -27.40 6.85 13.98
CA CYS A 373 -26.98 5.45 13.92
C CYS A 373 -26.48 4.95 15.28
N SER A 374 -26.76 3.68 15.60
CA SER A 374 -26.13 2.94 16.68
C SER A 374 -25.40 1.72 16.14
N VAL A 375 -24.19 1.49 16.62
CA VAL A 375 -23.41 0.26 16.39
C VAL A 375 -23.26 -0.45 17.72
N VAL A 376 -23.69 -1.70 17.81
CA VAL A 376 -23.55 -2.56 18.99
C VAL A 376 -22.57 -3.65 18.67
N LEU A 377 -21.47 -3.74 19.42
CA LEU A 377 -20.49 -4.81 19.32
C LEU A 377 -20.55 -5.66 20.58
N LEU A 378 -20.75 -6.97 20.43
CA LEU A 378 -20.97 -7.89 21.53
C LEU A 378 -20.03 -9.10 21.41
N ASN A 379 -19.33 -9.43 22.49
CA ASN A 379 -18.61 -10.67 22.65
C ASN A 379 -19.40 -11.65 23.53
N PRO A 380 -20.09 -12.67 22.96
CA PRO A 380 -20.81 -13.67 23.75
C PRO A 380 -19.90 -14.76 24.36
N ASP A 381 -18.59 -14.74 24.10
CA ASP A 381 -17.64 -15.70 24.69
C ASP A 381 -17.43 -15.40 26.19
N GLU A 382 -17.52 -16.44 27.02
CA GLU A 382 -17.36 -16.34 28.47
C GLU A 382 -15.90 -16.36 28.93
N ASN A 383 -14.98 -16.79 28.06
CA ASN A 383 -13.61 -17.11 28.44
C ASN A 383 -12.55 -16.35 27.65
N ALA A 384 -12.85 -15.92 26.41
CA ALA A 384 -11.87 -15.28 25.54
C ALA A 384 -12.24 -13.85 25.16
N ALA A 385 -11.23 -12.97 25.15
CA ALA A 385 -11.34 -11.65 24.54
C ALA A 385 -11.13 -11.76 23.03
N HIS A 386 -11.93 -11.03 22.26
CA HIS A 386 -11.88 -11.07 20.80
C HIS A 386 -11.60 -9.69 20.22
N ARG A 387 -10.77 -9.66 19.17
CA ARG A 387 -10.43 -8.45 18.44
C ARG A 387 -11.38 -8.27 17.26
N ILE A 388 -11.80 -7.04 17.02
CA ILE A 388 -12.56 -6.63 15.85
C ILE A 388 -11.93 -5.38 15.23
N ASP A 389 -11.85 -5.38 13.89
CA ASP A 389 -11.49 -4.20 13.11
C ASP A 389 -12.77 -3.34 12.91
N PRO A 390 -12.79 -2.09 13.40
CA PRO A 390 -13.87 -1.14 13.13
C PRO A 390 -14.11 -0.87 11.65
N GLY A 391 -13.09 -0.98 10.78
CA GLY A 391 -13.14 -0.59 9.37
C GLY A 391 -14.33 -1.20 8.60
N PRO A 392 -14.47 -2.54 8.54
CA PRO A 392 -15.62 -3.18 7.90
C PRO A 392 -16.98 -2.82 8.53
N VAL A 393 -17.02 -2.61 9.85
CA VAL A 393 -18.25 -2.22 10.55
C VAL A 393 -18.64 -0.79 10.20
N LEU A 394 -17.68 0.14 10.15
CA LEU A 394 -17.88 1.52 9.71
C LEU A 394 -18.33 1.58 8.25
N ALA A 395 -17.72 0.79 7.35
CA ALA A 395 -18.13 0.71 5.95
C ALA A 395 -19.61 0.29 5.82
N SER A 396 -20.09 -0.58 6.70
CA SER A 396 -21.51 -0.98 6.71
C SER A 396 -22.46 0.17 7.05
N THR A 397 -21.98 1.28 7.62
CA THR A 397 -22.79 2.47 7.94
C THR A 397 -22.97 3.43 6.76
N GLY A 398 -22.40 3.15 5.58
CA GLY A 398 -22.59 3.94 4.36
C GLY A 398 -21.67 5.15 4.19
N GLY A 399 -20.88 5.50 5.21
CA GLY A 399 -19.97 6.66 5.16
C GLY A 399 -20.65 8.01 5.42
N ASP A 400 -21.89 7.99 5.91
CA ASP A 400 -22.71 9.19 6.13
C ASP A 400 -22.48 9.89 7.48
N PHE A 401 -21.52 9.40 8.29
CA PHE A 401 -21.27 9.86 9.65
C PHE A 401 -19.85 10.41 9.83
N ALA A 402 -19.73 11.58 10.45
CA ALA A 402 -18.45 12.24 10.76
C ALA A 402 -17.64 11.53 11.87
N GLY A 403 -18.23 10.51 12.52
CA GLY A 403 -17.59 9.71 13.56
C GLY A 403 -18.58 9.11 14.55
N PHE A 404 -18.06 8.32 15.49
CA PHE A 404 -18.86 7.55 16.45
C PHE A 404 -18.37 7.77 17.89
N ASP A 405 -19.29 8.03 18.80
CA ASP A 405 -19.01 8.16 20.24
C ASP A 405 -19.30 6.82 20.95
N ASP A 406 -18.37 6.28 21.74
CA ASP A 406 -18.63 5.14 22.64
C ASP A 406 -19.49 5.61 23.83
N VAL A 407 -20.75 5.16 23.87
CA VAL A 407 -21.75 5.53 24.88
C VAL A 407 -22.00 4.41 25.90
N THR A 408 -21.14 3.39 25.94
CA THR A 408 -21.34 2.21 26.78
C THR A 408 -21.36 2.55 28.28
N PRO A 409 -22.38 2.14 29.05
CA PRO A 409 -22.45 2.39 30.50
C PRO A 409 -21.27 1.78 31.26
N GLU A 410 -20.77 2.50 32.27
CA GLU A 410 -19.66 2.08 33.16
C GLU A 410 -18.33 1.76 32.44
N ALA A 411 -18.21 2.02 31.13
CA ALA A 411 -17.02 1.76 30.34
C ALA A 411 -16.18 3.02 30.07
N GLN A 412 -14.86 2.84 29.90
CA GLN A 412 -14.02 3.87 29.31
C GLN A 412 -14.21 3.88 27.79
N GLY A 413 -14.37 5.07 27.21
CA GLY A 413 -14.59 5.23 25.78
C GLY A 413 -13.41 4.69 24.96
N LYS A 414 -13.71 3.84 23.99
CA LYS A 414 -12.73 3.31 23.03
C LYS A 414 -12.87 4.04 21.68
N PRO A 415 -11.76 4.32 20.96
CA PRO A 415 -11.85 4.85 19.60
C PRO A 415 -12.50 3.82 18.67
N PHE A 416 -13.30 4.31 17.72
CA PHE A 416 -13.97 3.49 16.72
C PHE A 416 -13.63 4.01 15.33
N GLU A 417 -12.38 3.77 14.92
CA GLU A 417 -11.77 4.29 13.69
C GLU A 417 -11.09 3.15 12.90
N PRO A 418 -11.03 3.24 11.55
CA PRO A 418 -10.36 2.22 10.74
C PRO A 418 -8.89 2.05 11.13
N GLY A 419 -8.41 0.80 11.22
CA GLY A 419 -7.03 0.51 11.58
C GLY A 419 -6.71 0.59 13.08
N THR A 420 -7.71 0.81 13.94
CA THR A 420 -7.58 0.69 15.39
C THR A 420 -8.14 -0.66 15.86
N ASP A 421 -7.31 -1.53 16.42
CA ASP A 421 -7.77 -2.82 16.93
C ASP A 421 -8.63 -2.63 18.18
N LEU A 422 -9.93 -2.93 18.08
CA LEU A 422 -10.84 -2.91 19.20
C LEU A 422 -10.90 -4.31 19.82
N VAL A 423 -10.49 -4.46 21.09
CA VAL A 423 -10.60 -5.72 21.84
C VAL A 423 -11.82 -5.67 22.74
N LEU A 424 -12.71 -6.66 22.63
CA LEU A 424 -13.84 -6.89 23.52
C LEU A 424 -13.50 -8.01 24.50
N ASN A 425 -13.57 -7.72 25.80
CA ASN A 425 -13.39 -8.70 26.86
C ASN A 425 -14.50 -9.78 26.85
N PRO A 426 -14.33 -10.92 27.54
CA PRO A 426 -15.40 -11.90 27.68
C PRO A 426 -16.69 -11.27 28.22
N LEU A 427 -17.83 -11.58 27.60
CA LEU A 427 -19.15 -11.00 27.90
C LEU A 427 -19.24 -9.47 27.77
N GLU A 428 -18.29 -8.82 27.10
CA GLU A 428 -18.28 -7.37 26.90
C GLU A 428 -19.16 -6.96 25.71
N LEU A 429 -20.02 -5.96 25.94
CA LEU A 429 -20.80 -5.29 24.90
C LEU A 429 -20.39 -3.80 24.88
N ARG A 430 -20.18 -3.25 23.68
CA ARG A 430 -19.92 -1.84 23.42
C ARG A 430 -20.98 -1.25 22.49
N VAL A 431 -21.42 -0.03 22.78
CA VAL A 431 -22.44 0.72 22.03
C VAL A 431 -21.82 2.02 21.55
N PHE A 432 -21.82 2.23 20.23
CA PHE A 432 -21.31 3.44 19.59
C PHE A 432 -22.45 4.21 18.92
N ARG A 433 -22.48 5.53 19.09
CA ARG A 433 -23.49 6.43 18.52
C ARG A 433 -22.88 7.27 17.41
N GLY A 434 -23.43 7.20 16.20
CA GLY A 434 -22.98 7.95 15.03
C GLY A 434 -23.38 9.43 15.07
N ARG A 435 -22.48 10.31 14.61
CA ARG A 435 -22.69 11.76 14.47
C ARG A 435 -22.99 12.09 13.00
N PRO A 436 -24.23 12.49 12.63
CA PRO A 436 -24.58 12.77 11.23
C PRO A 436 -23.80 13.96 10.66
N GLU A 437 -23.35 13.87 9.41
CA GLU A 437 -22.63 14.94 8.70
C GLU A 437 -23.48 15.56 7.57
N GLN A 438 -23.54 16.89 7.48
CA GLN A 438 -24.10 17.56 6.29
C GLN A 438 -23.01 17.63 5.21
N THR A 439 -23.14 16.82 4.15
CA THR A 439 -22.24 16.85 2.99
C THR A 439 -22.23 18.25 2.34
N LYS A 440 -21.07 18.92 2.34
CA LYS A 440 -20.88 20.22 1.69
C LYS A 440 -20.25 20.04 0.30
N PRO A 441 -20.63 20.82 -0.73
CA PRO A 441 -19.96 20.82 -2.04
C PRO A 441 -18.48 21.20 -1.92
N ILE A 442 -17.62 20.58 -2.75
CA ILE A 442 -16.18 20.91 -2.79
C ILE A 442 -16.00 22.27 -3.48
N VAL A 443 -15.63 23.31 -2.72
CA VAL A 443 -15.31 24.64 -3.26
C VAL A 443 -13.79 24.76 -3.42
N VAL A 444 -13.30 24.69 -4.66
CA VAL A 444 -11.90 24.98 -4.99
C VAL A 444 -11.71 26.50 -4.94
N ARG A 445 -10.95 27.02 -3.97
CA ARG A 445 -10.80 28.46 -3.75
C ARG A 445 -10.01 29.14 -4.88
N GLY A 446 -10.48 30.32 -5.29
CA GLY A 446 -9.67 31.32 -6.02
C GLY A 446 -9.82 31.35 -7.54
N HIS A 447 -10.73 30.59 -8.15
CA HIS A 447 -10.87 30.53 -9.61
C HIS A 447 -12.34 30.44 -10.04
N ASP A 448 -12.66 31.00 -11.21
CA ASP A 448 -13.96 30.88 -11.88
C ASP A 448 -14.17 29.42 -12.37
N PRO A 449 -15.19 28.70 -11.86
CA PRO A 449 -15.44 27.31 -12.24
C PRO A 449 -15.65 27.10 -13.75
N GLU A 450 -16.24 28.06 -14.45
CA GLU A 450 -16.49 27.94 -15.90
C GLU A 450 -15.18 28.07 -16.69
N ALA A 451 -14.31 29.02 -16.30
CA ALA A 451 -12.99 29.16 -16.89
C ALA A 451 -12.12 27.91 -16.67
N ILE A 452 -12.18 27.29 -15.49
CA ILE A 452 -11.49 26.02 -15.22
C ILE A 452 -12.05 24.89 -16.11
N ALA A 453 -13.37 24.81 -16.25
CA ALA A 453 -14.01 23.79 -17.06
C ALA A 453 -13.64 23.93 -18.55
N GLN A 454 -13.65 25.15 -19.08
CA GLN A 454 -13.24 25.43 -20.46
C GLN A 454 -11.76 25.10 -20.70
N ALA A 455 -10.86 25.53 -19.82
CA ALA A 455 -9.44 25.20 -19.91
C ALA A 455 -9.19 23.69 -19.89
N ARG A 456 -9.92 22.96 -19.02
CA ARG A 456 -9.85 21.49 -18.96
C ARG A 456 -10.37 20.84 -20.23
N MET A 457 -11.45 21.36 -20.82
CA MET A 457 -11.97 20.85 -22.08
C MET A 457 -10.98 21.05 -23.23
N ASP A 458 -10.38 22.23 -23.34
CA ASP A 458 -9.40 22.55 -24.37
C ASP A 458 -8.13 21.68 -24.23
N GLU A 459 -7.66 21.46 -23.00
CA GLU A 459 -6.53 20.56 -22.72
C GLU A 459 -6.83 19.10 -23.12
N LEU A 460 -8.03 18.59 -22.79
CA LEU A 460 -8.44 17.23 -23.15
C LEU A 460 -8.61 17.08 -24.67
N ALA A 461 -9.21 18.06 -25.35
CA ALA A 461 -9.39 18.05 -26.79
C ALA A 461 -8.05 18.06 -27.55
N ALA A 462 -7.05 18.79 -27.03
CA ALA A 462 -5.70 18.83 -27.58
C ALA A 462 -4.90 17.52 -27.38
N ARG A 463 -5.39 16.58 -26.56
CA ARG A 463 -4.73 15.29 -26.26
C ARG A 463 -5.57 14.09 -26.69
N ARG A 464 -6.24 14.18 -27.84
CA ARG A 464 -7.15 13.12 -28.33
C ARG A 464 -6.46 11.81 -28.68
N VAL A 465 -5.29 11.86 -29.33
CA VAL A 465 -4.44 10.67 -29.49
C VAL A 465 -3.72 10.44 -28.17
N THR A 466 -3.95 9.26 -27.58
CA THR A 466 -3.37 8.85 -26.30
C THR A 466 -1.91 8.47 -26.50
N ILE A 467 -1.04 8.96 -25.63
CA ILE A 467 0.39 8.62 -25.58
C ILE A 467 0.71 8.30 -24.12
N GLU A 468 0.93 7.02 -23.83
CA GLU A 468 1.12 6.48 -22.48
C GLU A 468 2.31 5.51 -22.42
N ALA A 469 2.69 5.12 -21.19
CA ALA A 469 3.77 4.16 -20.93
C ALA A 469 5.08 4.47 -21.69
N VAL A 470 5.44 5.76 -21.72
CA VAL A 470 6.65 6.25 -22.38
C VAL A 470 7.89 5.63 -21.72
N TYR A 471 8.79 5.12 -22.55
CA TYR A 471 10.05 4.52 -22.10
C TYR A 471 11.20 4.90 -23.06
N PRO A 472 12.42 5.17 -22.57
CA PRO A 472 12.75 5.29 -21.15
C PRO A 472 12.14 6.56 -20.54
N GLU A 473 11.69 6.47 -19.29
CA GLU A 473 11.24 7.60 -18.46
C GLU A 473 11.58 7.26 -17.00
N ILE A 474 12.45 8.06 -16.37
CA ILE A 474 12.98 7.74 -15.03
C ILE A 474 12.31 8.62 -13.98
N ASP A 475 11.65 7.99 -13.01
CA ASP A 475 10.93 8.66 -11.91
C ASP A 475 9.99 9.78 -12.42
N SER A 476 9.11 9.44 -13.36
CA SER A 476 8.16 10.37 -14.00
C SER A 476 8.83 11.56 -14.71
N GLY A 477 9.94 11.29 -15.39
CA GLY A 477 10.71 12.28 -16.15
C GLY A 477 11.60 13.18 -15.28
N ARG A 478 11.75 12.90 -13.99
CA ARG A 478 12.57 13.72 -13.09
C ARG A 478 14.07 13.62 -13.37
N PHE A 479 14.54 12.48 -13.88
CA PHE A 479 15.97 12.25 -14.11
C PHE A 479 16.28 11.91 -15.57
N PRO A 480 17.46 12.33 -16.07
CA PRO A 480 17.87 12.05 -17.42
C PRO A 480 18.28 10.60 -17.60
N VAL A 481 18.02 10.09 -18.80
CA VAL A 481 18.59 8.84 -19.29
C VAL A 481 20.06 9.05 -19.65
N ARG A 482 20.89 7.99 -19.57
CA ARG A 482 22.33 8.05 -19.87
C ARG A 482 22.66 7.28 -21.14
N ARG A 483 23.39 7.95 -22.03
CA ARG A 483 23.89 7.40 -23.29
C ARG A 483 25.30 7.92 -23.55
N VAL A 484 25.97 7.39 -24.58
CA VAL A 484 27.20 7.97 -25.11
C VAL A 484 27.02 8.37 -26.56
N ALA A 485 27.83 9.33 -27.03
CA ALA A 485 27.83 9.72 -28.43
C ALA A 485 28.15 8.50 -29.32
N GLY A 486 27.33 8.28 -30.35
CA GLY A 486 27.32 7.09 -31.20
C GLY A 486 26.15 6.14 -30.92
N ASP A 487 25.47 6.28 -29.78
CA ASP A 487 24.30 5.45 -29.46
C ASP A 487 23.08 5.75 -30.34
N VAL A 488 22.23 4.73 -30.47
CA VAL A 488 20.85 4.90 -30.91
C VAL A 488 19.93 4.61 -29.73
N MET A 489 19.26 5.65 -29.24
CA MET A 489 18.26 5.51 -28.18
C MET A 489 16.95 5.01 -28.76
N GLU A 490 16.48 3.87 -28.27
CA GLU A 490 15.12 3.41 -28.54
C GLU A 490 14.14 4.09 -27.58
N VAL A 491 13.06 4.63 -28.14
CA VAL A 491 11.97 5.27 -27.39
C VAL A 491 10.68 4.55 -27.71
N TRP A 492 9.96 4.14 -26.69
CA TRP A 492 8.78 3.29 -26.76
C TRP A 492 7.61 4.06 -26.16
N ALA A 493 6.41 3.87 -26.69
CA ALA A 493 5.17 4.35 -26.07
C ALA A 493 3.99 3.52 -26.55
N ASP A 494 2.94 3.44 -25.71
CA ASP A 494 1.64 2.95 -26.14
C ASP A 494 0.88 4.13 -26.75
N ILE A 495 0.52 4.00 -28.04
CA ILE A 495 -0.08 5.08 -28.83
C ILE A 495 -1.31 4.55 -29.56
N PHE A 496 -2.48 5.09 -29.18
CA PHE A 496 -3.79 4.69 -29.69
C PHE A 496 -4.78 5.85 -29.62
N THR A 497 -5.95 5.70 -30.25
CA THR A 497 -7.03 6.72 -30.21
C THR A 497 -8.40 6.04 -30.38
N ASP A 498 -9.48 6.79 -30.16
CA ASP A 498 -10.83 6.32 -30.46
C ASP A 498 -11.05 6.14 -31.97
N GLY A 499 -11.71 5.04 -32.38
CA GLY A 499 -11.98 4.72 -33.79
C GLY A 499 -11.03 3.68 -34.39
N THR A 500 -10.92 3.65 -35.73
CA THR A 500 -10.13 2.64 -36.49
C THR A 500 -9.11 3.26 -37.44
N PHE A 501 -8.64 4.46 -37.12
CA PHE A 501 -7.73 5.21 -37.99
C PHE A 501 -6.30 4.66 -37.93
N VAL A 502 -5.54 4.87 -39.01
CA VAL A 502 -4.10 4.64 -39.01
C VAL A 502 -3.42 5.85 -38.37
N LEU A 503 -2.51 5.59 -37.44
CA LEU A 503 -1.77 6.61 -36.72
C LEU A 503 -0.38 6.82 -37.33
N GLY A 504 0.11 8.05 -37.24
CA GLY A 504 1.51 8.41 -37.39
C GLY A 504 2.07 8.84 -36.04
N ALA A 505 3.31 8.47 -35.75
CA ALA A 505 3.99 8.87 -34.52
C ALA A 505 5.48 9.14 -34.78
N GLU A 506 6.01 10.10 -34.05
CA GLU A 506 7.40 10.52 -34.09
C GLU A 506 7.92 10.83 -32.70
N VAL A 507 9.19 10.50 -32.47
CA VAL A 507 9.97 11.06 -31.36
C VAL A 507 10.53 12.39 -31.82
N LEU A 508 10.15 13.46 -31.13
CA LEU A 508 10.80 14.74 -31.26
C LEU A 508 12.01 14.78 -30.36
N TYR A 509 13.16 15.20 -30.86
CA TYR A 509 14.37 15.36 -30.08
C TYR A 509 15.18 16.57 -30.52
N LYS A 510 15.94 17.19 -29.61
CA LYS A 510 16.88 18.28 -29.92
C LYS A 510 18.00 18.36 -28.91
N ALA A 511 19.17 18.84 -29.33
CA ALA A 511 20.19 19.22 -28.37
C ALA A 511 19.74 20.48 -27.61
N VAL A 512 20.12 20.62 -26.33
CA VAL A 512 19.68 21.76 -25.49
C VAL A 512 20.14 23.12 -26.01
N ASP A 513 21.22 23.15 -26.79
CA ASP A 513 21.78 24.34 -27.44
C ASP A 513 21.18 24.62 -28.84
N GLU A 514 20.30 23.75 -29.34
CA GLU A 514 19.63 23.92 -30.63
C GLU A 514 18.19 24.45 -30.44
N PRO A 515 17.76 25.44 -31.25
CA PRO A 515 16.42 26.00 -31.14
C PRO A 515 15.35 25.03 -31.67
N ASP A 516 15.66 24.31 -32.74
CA ASP A 516 14.71 23.54 -33.53
C ASP A 516 14.66 22.05 -33.12
N TRP A 517 13.48 21.45 -33.26
CA TRP A 517 13.26 20.02 -33.02
C TRP A 517 13.55 19.19 -34.27
N CYS A 518 14.31 18.12 -34.10
CA CYS A 518 14.40 17.02 -35.06
C CYS A 518 13.28 16.01 -34.80
N ALA A 519 12.87 15.27 -35.83
CA ALA A 519 11.87 14.21 -35.72
C ALA A 519 12.46 12.86 -36.17
N ALA A 520 12.24 11.83 -35.37
CA ALA A 520 12.53 10.44 -35.71
C ALA A 520 11.23 9.64 -35.78
N PRO A 521 10.93 8.96 -36.90
CA PRO A 521 9.69 8.21 -37.03
C PRO A 521 9.62 7.05 -36.03
N MET A 522 8.42 6.82 -35.50
CA MET A 522 8.10 5.62 -34.74
C MET A 522 7.43 4.59 -35.65
N ALA A 523 7.69 3.31 -35.39
CA ALA A 523 7.04 2.19 -36.05
C ALA A 523 6.17 1.42 -35.06
N PHE A 524 4.99 1.01 -35.50
CA PHE A 524 4.16 0.07 -34.75
C PHE A 524 4.91 -1.26 -34.57
N HIS A 525 4.91 -1.77 -33.35
CA HIS A 525 5.52 -3.04 -33.00
C HIS A 525 4.44 -4.11 -32.80
N GLU A 526 3.66 -4.01 -31.72
CA GLU A 526 2.51 -4.87 -31.42
C GLU A 526 1.64 -4.25 -30.33
N ASN A 527 0.35 -4.58 -30.25
CA ASN A 527 -0.56 -4.17 -29.16
C ASN A 527 -0.44 -2.67 -28.81
N ASP A 528 -0.58 -1.80 -29.81
CA ASP A 528 -0.47 -0.34 -29.70
C ASP A 528 0.90 0.18 -29.21
N ARG A 529 1.91 -0.68 -29.08
CA ARG A 529 3.30 -0.29 -28.79
C ARG A 529 3.96 0.25 -30.06
N TRP A 530 4.53 1.43 -29.94
CA TRP A 530 5.33 2.07 -30.98
C TRP A 530 6.77 2.23 -30.53
N VAL A 531 7.71 2.10 -31.48
CA VAL A 531 9.16 2.22 -31.22
C VAL A 531 9.79 3.21 -32.19
N GLY A 532 10.37 4.28 -31.65
CA GLY A 532 11.22 5.24 -32.34
C GLY A 532 12.70 5.01 -32.03
N ARG A 533 13.57 5.49 -32.92
CA ARG A 533 15.03 5.35 -32.81
C ARG A 533 15.68 6.70 -33.02
N VAL A 534 16.31 7.23 -31.98
CA VAL A 534 16.98 8.54 -31.99
C VAL A 534 18.49 8.35 -32.02
N PRO A 535 19.19 8.75 -33.10
CA PRO A 535 20.65 8.75 -33.14
C PRO A 535 21.21 9.90 -32.29
N LEU A 536 22.15 9.58 -31.41
CA LEU A 536 22.77 10.54 -30.50
C LEU A 536 24.24 10.74 -30.92
N VAL A 537 24.52 11.87 -31.58
CA VAL A 537 25.80 12.07 -32.29
C VAL A 537 26.77 13.01 -31.58
N ARG A 538 26.31 13.84 -30.63
CA ARG A 538 27.12 14.83 -29.92
C ARG A 538 27.14 14.52 -28.41
N ASN A 539 28.29 14.76 -27.77
CA ASN A 539 28.39 14.80 -26.30
C ASN A 539 27.73 16.09 -25.80
N THR A 540 26.46 15.99 -25.39
CA THR A 540 25.64 17.11 -24.91
C THR A 540 24.39 16.56 -24.20
N ARG A 541 23.51 17.44 -23.76
CA ARG A 541 22.18 17.09 -23.25
C ARG A 541 21.18 17.23 -24.39
N TYR A 542 20.26 16.28 -24.50
CA TYR A 542 19.15 16.35 -25.44
C TYR A 542 17.83 16.34 -24.69
N LEU A 543 16.84 17.02 -25.24
CA LEU A 543 15.44 16.89 -24.86
C LEU A 543 14.75 15.98 -25.86
N TYR A 544 13.79 15.19 -25.40
CA TYR A 544 12.90 14.42 -26.26
C TYR A 544 11.48 14.34 -25.72
N THR A 545 10.54 14.13 -26.63
CA THR A 545 9.12 13.89 -26.35
C THR A 545 8.51 13.17 -27.54
N ILE A 546 7.26 12.74 -27.42
CA ILE A 546 6.56 12.01 -28.47
C ILE A 546 5.39 12.82 -28.95
N GLN A 547 5.15 12.80 -30.26
CA GLN A 547 3.91 13.28 -30.82
C GLN A 547 3.28 12.20 -31.70
N ALA A 548 1.97 12.19 -31.72
CA ALA A 548 1.18 11.26 -32.51
C ALA A 548 -0.04 11.95 -33.09
N TRP A 549 -0.46 11.50 -34.25
CA TRP A 549 -1.57 12.10 -35.00
C TRP A 549 -2.26 11.03 -35.84
N ARG A 550 -3.44 11.37 -36.35
CA ARG A 550 -4.11 10.58 -37.37
C ARG A 550 -3.45 10.80 -38.73
N ASP A 551 -2.86 9.75 -39.30
CA ASP A 551 -2.32 9.79 -40.66
C ASP A 551 -3.47 9.65 -41.66
N VAL A 552 -3.89 10.80 -42.21
CA VAL A 552 -5.03 10.88 -43.14
C VAL A 552 -4.78 10.09 -44.43
N TRP A 553 -3.54 10.09 -44.93
CA TRP A 553 -3.18 9.43 -46.18
C TRP A 553 -3.10 7.92 -46.00
N GLU A 554 -2.42 7.42 -44.97
CA GLU A 554 -2.32 5.99 -44.71
C GLU A 554 -3.67 5.38 -44.30
N SER A 555 -4.50 6.13 -43.56
CA SER A 555 -5.88 5.72 -43.26
C SER A 555 -6.68 5.51 -44.55
N TRP A 556 -6.68 6.52 -45.43
CA TRP A 556 -7.35 6.44 -46.73
C TRP A 556 -6.78 5.31 -47.59
N ARG A 557 -5.45 5.20 -47.69
CA ARG A 557 -4.76 4.22 -48.55
C ARG A 557 -5.05 2.78 -48.11
N ALA A 558 -5.12 2.53 -46.80
CA ALA A 558 -5.46 1.22 -46.26
C ALA A 558 -6.89 0.80 -46.65
N ASP A 559 -7.86 1.71 -46.54
CA ASP A 559 -9.26 1.44 -46.90
C ASP A 559 -9.44 1.36 -48.42
N PHE A 560 -8.81 2.26 -49.17
CA PHE A 560 -8.78 2.26 -50.63
C PHE A 560 -8.23 0.95 -51.18
N LYS A 561 -7.11 0.46 -50.64
CA LYS A 561 -6.53 -0.83 -51.03
C LYS A 561 -7.49 -2.00 -50.77
N LYS A 562 -8.09 -2.08 -49.58
CA LYS A 562 -9.05 -3.16 -49.25
C LYS A 562 -10.25 -3.16 -50.20
N LYS A 563 -10.79 -1.98 -50.53
CA LYS A 563 -11.92 -1.84 -51.47
C LYS A 563 -11.53 -2.25 -52.89
N HIS A 564 -10.35 -1.83 -53.35
CA HIS A 564 -9.84 -2.22 -54.66
C HIS A 564 -9.58 -3.73 -54.76
N ASP A 565 -8.92 -4.33 -53.76
CA ASP A 565 -8.66 -5.78 -53.71
C ASP A 565 -9.96 -6.59 -53.67
N ALA A 566 -11.04 -6.03 -53.12
CA ALA A 566 -12.39 -6.59 -53.12
C ALA A 566 -13.16 -6.39 -54.43
N GLY A 567 -12.57 -5.74 -55.43
CA GLY A 567 -13.17 -5.48 -56.75
C GLY A 567 -14.28 -4.43 -56.75
N LEU A 568 -14.31 -3.54 -55.75
CA LEU A 568 -15.28 -2.44 -55.68
C LEU A 568 -14.87 -1.28 -56.61
N ASP A 569 -15.85 -0.45 -57.00
CA ASP A 569 -15.58 0.82 -57.68
C ASP A 569 -14.94 1.80 -56.68
N VAL A 570 -13.74 2.26 -57.01
CA VAL A 570 -12.91 3.14 -56.16
C VAL A 570 -12.71 4.54 -56.76
N SER A 571 -13.57 4.93 -57.72
CA SER A 571 -13.49 6.23 -58.40
C SER A 571 -13.67 7.41 -57.44
N LEU A 572 -14.57 7.30 -56.44
CA LEU A 572 -14.78 8.34 -55.44
C LEU A 572 -13.58 8.45 -54.48
N GLU A 573 -13.05 7.32 -54.04
CA GLU A 573 -11.89 7.26 -53.16
C GLU A 573 -10.66 7.92 -53.80
N LEU A 574 -10.46 7.80 -55.12
CA LEU A 574 -9.40 8.51 -55.83
C LEU A 574 -9.55 10.04 -55.75
N VAL A 575 -10.78 10.56 -55.80
CA VAL A 575 -11.07 11.98 -55.62
C VAL A 575 -10.77 12.41 -54.18
N GLU A 576 -11.16 11.60 -53.20
CA GLU A 576 -10.85 11.83 -51.77
C GLU A 576 -9.34 11.87 -51.53
N GLY A 577 -8.60 10.89 -52.05
CA GLY A 577 -7.14 10.82 -51.96
C GLY A 577 -6.49 12.09 -52.49
N ARG A 578 -6.86 12.51 -53.70
CA ARG A 578 -6.36 13.76 -54.30
C ARG A 578 -6.67 14.98 -53.42
N ARG A 579 -7.88 15.06 -52.86
CA ARG A 579 -8.29 16.17 -51.98
C ARG A 579 -7.42 16.24 -50.71
N PHE A 580 -7.02 15.11 -50.14
CA PHE A 580 -6.09 15.11 -49.00
C PHE A 580 -4.72 15.70 -49.36
N VAL A 581 -4.21 15.41 -50.58
CA VAL A 581 -2.96 16.02 -51.08
C VAL A 581 -3.13 17.53 -51.30
N GLU A 582 -4.26 17.96 -51.87
CA GLU A 582 -4.58 19.38 -52.08
C GLU A 582 -4.69 20.16 -50.77
N GLN A 583 -5.37 19.60 -49.77
CA GLN A 583 -5.47 20.17 -48.42
C GLN A 583 -4.10 20.30 -47.76
N SER A 584 -3.29 19.24 -47.84
CA SER A 584 -1.92 19.27 -47.32
C SER A 584 -1.07 20.33 -48.04
N ALA A 585 -1.24 20.50 -49.36
CA ALA A 585 -0.50 21.51 -50.13
C ALA A 585 -0.90 22.95 -49.75
N ALA A 586 -2.15 23.17 -49.33
CA ALA A 586 -2.62 24.45 -48.83
C ALA A 586 -2.00 24.83 -47.47
N LEU A 587 -1.72 23.82 -46.63
CA LEU A 587 -1.11 23.99 -45.31
C LEU A 587 0.43 24.03 -45.37
N ALA A 588 1.05 23.40 -46.37
CA ALA A 588 2.50 23.32 -46.50
C ALA A 588 3.18 24.63 -46.95
N HIS A 589 4.44 24.81 -46.54
CA HIS A 589 5.32 25.91 -46.93
C HIS A 589 6.35 25.47 -48.00
N ASP A 590 6.83 26.45 -48.79
CA ASP A 590 7.95 26.37 -49.75
C ASP A 590 8.08 25.02 -50.49
N GLU A 591 9.07 24.21 -50.09
CA GLU A 591 9.45 22.94 -50.71
C GLU A 591 8.33 21.88 -50.63
N GLY A 592 7.69 21.74 -49.47
CA GLY A 592 6.61 20.77 -49.27
C GLY A 592 5.43 21.04 -50.20
N ARG A 593 5.09 22.31 -50.40
CA ARG A 593 4.05 22.72 -51.36
C ARG A 593 4.41 22.35 -52.79
N ALA A 594 5.67 22.51 -53.19
CA ALA A 594 6.12 22.14 -54.53
C ALA A 594 6.06 20.62 -54.76
N MET A 595 6.50 19.81 -53.79
CA MET A 595 6.43 18.35 -53.89
C MET A 595 4.99 17.81 -53.90
N LEU A 596 4.11 18.35 -53.04
CA LEU A 596 2.70 17.97 -53.04
C LEU A 596 2.00 18.36 -54.36
N ARG A 597 2.36 19.49 -54.97
CA ARG A 597 1.86 19.85 -56.32
C ARG A 597 2.29 18.86 -57.39
N GLN A 598 3.52 18.36 -57.35
CA GLN A 598 3.96 17.32 -58.30
C GLN A 598 3.12 16.04 -58.17
N VAL A 599 2.75 15.65 -56.94
CA VAL A 599 1.84 14.52 -56.71
C VAL A 599 0.46 14.81 -57.31
N ILE A 600 -0.10 16.00 -57.07
CA ILE A 600 -1.40 16.43 -57.62
C ILE A 600 -1.38 16.42 -59.15
N ASP A 601 -0.35 17.00 -59.77
CA ASP A 601 -0.19 17.07 -61.23
C ASP A 601 -0.08 15.66 -61.82
N ARG A 602 0.69 14.78 -61.17
CA ARG A 602 0.83 13.38 -61.62
C ARG A 602 -0.47 12.59 -61.47
N MET A 603 -1.18 12.73 -60.36
CA MET A 603 -2.51 12.12 -60.17
C MET A 603 -3.53 12.65 -61.19
N THR A 604 -3.40 13.90 -61.63
CA THR A 604 -4.27 14.48 -62.65
C THR A 604 -3.99 13.93 -64.06
N ALA A 605 -2.72 13.64 -64.35
CA ALA A 605 -2.29 13.16 -65.66
C ALA A 605 -2.56 11.67 -65.91
N LEU A 606 -2.70 10.86 -64.85
CA LEU A 606 -2.93 9.41 -64.94
C LEU A 606 -4.43 9.07 -64.90
N GLN A 607 -4.81 7.91 -65.45
CA GLN A 607 -6.19 7.42 -65.46
C GLN A 607 -6.23 5.89 -65.26
N GLY A 608 -7.39 5.35 -64.86
CA GLY A 608 -7.60 3.91 -64.71
C GLY A 608 -6.58 3.23 -63.79
N ASP A 609 -6.11 2.04 -64.18
CA ASP A 609 -5.17 1.22 -63.41
C ASP A 609 -3.83 1.93 -63.14
N GLU A 610 -3.37 2.80 -64.04
CA GLU A 610 -2.12 3.55 -63.85
C GLU A 610 -2.22 4.53 -62.68
N LEU A 611 -3.37 5.19 -62.51
CA LEU A 611 -3.61 6.08 -61.39
C LEU A 611 -3.72 5.30 -60.07
N ILE A 612 -4.41 4.16 -60.08
CA ILE A 612 -4.53 3.29 -58.89
C ILE A 612 -3.15 2.80 -58.45
N HIS A 613 -2.34 2.29 -59.39
CA HIS A 613 -0.98 1.84 -59.11
C HIS A 613 -0.09 2.98 -58.59
N TYR A 614 -0.18 4.18 -59.18
CA TYR A 614 0.56 5.34 -58.69
C TYR A 614 0.13 5.76 -57.28
N ALA A 615 -1.18 5.82 -57.00
CA ALA A 615 -1.70 6.22 -55.69
C ALA A 615 -1.31 5.24 -54.57
N LEU A 616 -1.18 3.95 -54.88
CA LEU A 616 -0.69 2.92 -53.96
C LEU A 616 0.84 2.84 -53.87
N SER A 617 1.56 3.44 -54.81
CA SER A 617 3.02 3.41 -54.87
C SER A 617 3.69 4.21 -53.75
N ASP A 618 4.99 3.97 -53.54
CA ASP A 618 5.75 4.67 -52.50
C ASP A 618 6.01 6.16 -52.78
N GLY A 619 5.81 6.64 -54.02
CA GLY A 619 6.05 8.04 -54.39
C GLY A 619 5.13 9.04 -53.65
N PRO A 620 3.80 9.00 -53.88
CA PRO A 620 2.83 9.81 -53.13
C PRO A 620 2.89 9.56 -51.63
N ARG A 621 3.06 8.29 -51.23
CA ARG A 621 3.19 7.88 -49.83
C ARG A 621 4.34 8.60 -49.12
N HIS A 622 5.52 8.64 -49.72
CA HIS A 622 6.69 9.30 -49.13
C HIS A 622 6.48 10.81 -48.95
N THR A 623 5.86 11.46 -49.95
CA THR A 623 5.57 12.91 -49.91
C THR A 623 4.54 13.23 -48.83
N MET A 624 3.45 12.46 -48.76
CA MET A 624 2.39 12.66 -47.76
C MET A 624 2.87 12.36 -46.34
N ARG A 625 3.78 11.40 -46.16
CA ARG A 625 4.37 11.14 -44.84
C ARG A 625 5.15 12.35 -44.28
N HIS A 626 5.83 13.12 -45.12
CA HIS A 626 6.65 14.25 -44.69
C HIS A 626 5.87 15.57 -44.65
N PHE A 627 4.98 15.80 -45.61
CA PHE A 627 4.32 17.10 -45.81
C PHE A 627 2.78 17.05 -45.68
N GLY A 628 2.22 15.87 -45.41
CA GLY A 628 0.79 15.69 -45.20
C GLY A 628 0.28 16.36 -43.93
N GLU A 629 -1.01 16.69 -43.90
CA GLU A 629 -1.69 17.20 -42.71
C GLU A 629 -1.60 16.21 -41.53
N ARG A 630 -1.28 16.72 -40.34
CA ARG A 630 -1.25 15.96 -39.07
C ARG A 630 -2.51 16.26 -38.25
N GLN A 631 -3.58 15.47 -38.43
CA GLN A 631 -4.85 15.68 -37.72
C GLN A 631 -4.81 15.18 -36.28
N TYR A 632 -5.39 15.94 -35.34
CA TYR A 632 -5.42 15.61 -33.91
C TYR A 632 -4.03 15.37 -33.32
N LEU A 633 -3.06 16.22 -33.70
CA LEU A 633 -1.70 16.14 -33.19
C LEU A 633 -1.69 16.27 -31.67
N SER A 634 -1.48 15.15 -30.98
CA SER A 634 -1.23 15.10 -29.55
C SER A 634 0.27 15.07 -29.30
N ARG A 635 0.69 15.73 -28.24
CA ARG A 635 2.06 15.67 -27.73
C ARG A 635 2.07 15.15 -26.30
N TYR A 636 3.04 14.30 -26.00
CA TYR A 636 3.28 13.89 -24.62
C TYR A 636 3.66 15.11 -23.78
N GLY A 637 2.98 15.28 -22.63
CA GLY A 637 3.05 16.51 -21.83
C GLY A 637 4.40 16.76 -21.15
N CYS A 638 5.26 15.74 -21.07
CA CYS A 638 6.57 15.84 -20.46
C CYS A 638 7.66 15.99 -21.54
N GLU A 639 8.57 16.95 -21.34
CA GLU A 639 9.86 16.99 -22.03
C GLU A 639 10.86 16.20 -21.20
N LEU A 640 11.32 15.09 -21.74
CA LEU A 640 12.26 14.18 -21.10
C LEU A 640 13.69 14.53 -21.51
N GLU A 641 14.67 14.23 -20.65
CA GLU A 641 16.07 14.56 -20.91
C GLU A 641 16.92 13.29 -21.08
N VAL A 642 17.90 13.33 -22.00
CA VAL A 642 18.97 12.33 -22.11
C VAL A 642 20.31 13.04 -22.06
N TRP A 643 21.19 12.59 -21.17
CA TRP A 643 22.57 13.05 -21.11
C TRP A 643 23.42 12.10 -21.94
N VAL A 644 24.04 12.65 -22.97
CA VAL A 644 24.91 11.92 -23.89
C VAL A 644 26.34 12.28 -23.53
N ASP A 645 27.06 11.34 -22.95
CA ASP A 645 28.46 11.51 -22.56
C ASP A 645 29.41 11.09 -23.71
N ARG A 646 30.70 11.38 -23.57
CA ARG A 646 31.73 10.80 -24.45
C ARG A 646 31.96 9.32 -24.12
N THR A 647 32.50 8.55 -25.08
CA THR A 647 32.73 7.10 -24.97
C THR A 647 33.45 6.67 -23.70
N ARG A 648 34.39 7.47 -23.20
CA ARG A 648 35.16 7.19 -21.98
C ARG A 648 34.30 7.00 -20.72
N ALA A 649 33.11 7.61 -20.67
CA ALA A 649 32.17 7.39 -19.57
C ALA A 649 31.67 5.94 -19.50
N ARG A 650 31.54 5.26 -20.66
CA ARG A 650 31.17 3.84 -20.77
C ARG A 650 32.39 2.93 -20.78
N TYR A 651 33.38 3.22 -21.62
CA TYR A 651 34.50 2.34 -21.89
C TYR A 651 35.83 2.96 -21.45
N SER A 652 36.43 2.37 -20.42
CA SER A 652 37.70 2.83 -19.85
C SER A 652 38.41 1.74 -19.04
N SER A 653 39.74 1.72 -19.09
CA SER A 653 40.59 0.97 -18.16
C SER A 653 41.35 1.94 -17.24
N TRP A 654 41.22 1.76 -15.93
CA TRP A 654 41.76 2.68 -14.92
C TRP A 654 42.95 2.05 -14.18
N PHE A 655 43.99 2.85 -13.96
CA PHE A 655 45.14 2.48 -13.13
C PHE A 655 45.33 3.51 -12.04
N GLU A 656 45.31 3.09 -10.78
CA GLU A 656 45.51 3.97 -9.63
C GLU A 656 46.92 3.84 -9.07
N ILE A 657 47.61 4.97 -8.89
CA ILE A 657 48.92 5.04 -8.23
C ILE A 657 48.99 6.24 -7.29
N PHE A 658 49.91 6.19 -6.32
CA PHE A 658 50.22 7.32 -5.45
C PHE A 658 51.44 8.07 -6.02
N PRO A 659 51.33 9.36 -6.41
CA PRO A 659 52.47 10.11 -6.95
C PRO A 659 53.70 10.10 -6.04
N ARG A 660 53.48 10.21 -4.71
CA ARG A 660 54.56 10.16 -3.71
C ARG A 660 55.33 8.84 -3.64
N SER A 661 54.81 7.78 -4.25
CA SER A 661 55.41 6.44 -4.33
C SER A 661 56.01 6.12 -5.69
N ALA A 662 55.95 7.05 -6.65
CA ALA A 662 56.40 6.82 -8.01
C ALA A 662 57.93 6.85 -8.19
N SER A 663 58.69 7.28 -7.17
CA SER A 663 60.15 7.39 -7.27
C SER A 663 60.80 6.04 -7.55
N PRO A 664 61.68 5.94 -8.58
CA PRO A 664 62.52 4.76 -8.78
C PRO A 664 63.62 4.65 -7.72
N ASP A 665 63.93 5.74 -7.01
CA ASP A 665 64.86 5.78 -5.89
C ASP A 665 64.11 5.60 -4.56
N PRO A 666 64.31 4.50 -3.82
CA PRO A 666 63.62 4.22 -2.57
C PRO A 666 64.02 5.12 -1.41
N SER A 667 65.02 5.99 -1.57
CA SER A 667 65.49 6.90 -0.53
C SER A 667 64.76 8.25 -0.49
N ARG A 668 63.87 8.52 -1.46
CA ARG A 668 63.11 9.77 -1.56
C ARG A 668 61.65 9.56 -1.99
N PRO A 669 60.74 10.48 -1.65
CA PRO A 669 59.41 10.50 -2.24
C PRO A 669 59.44 10.74 -3.75
N GLY A 670 58.37 10.29 -4.42
CA GLY A 670 58.11 10.54 -5.83
C GLY A 670 57.57 11.94 -6.11
N THR A 671 57.84 12.40 -7.32
CA THR A 671 57.39 13.68 -7.89
C THR A 671 56.53 13.44 -9.14
N PHE A 672 55.89 14.48 -9.67
CA PHE A 672 55.21 14.37 -10.97
C PHE A 672 56.12 13.96 -12.12
N ASP A 673 57.40 14.36 -12.11
CA ASP A 673 58.36 13.92 -13.13
C ASP A 673 58.68 12.42 -13.02
N ASP A 674 58.65 11.85 -11.81
CA ASP A 674 58.76 10.40 -11.61
C ASP A 674 57.53 9.65 -12.13
N VAL A 675 56.33 10.24 -11.96
CA VAL A 675 55.09 9.72 -12.54
C VAL A 675 55.17 9.73 -14.08
N ILE A 676 55.72 10.79 -14.69
CA ILE A 676 55.97 10.85 -16.13
C ILE A 676 56.82 9.64 -16.58
N GLY A 677 57.83 9.26 -15.77
CA GLY A 677 58.64 8.07 -16.00
C GLY A 677 57.86 6.75 -16.04
N LEU A 678 56.68 6.66 -15.42
CA LEU A 678 55.82 5.47 -15.41
C LEU A 678 54.82 5.43 -16.58
N LEU A 679 54.55 6.55 -17.26
CA LEU A 679 53.55 6.63 -18.33
C LEU A 679 53.77 5.60 -19.47
N PRO A 680 55.02 5.30 -19.92
CA PRO A 680 55.23 4.24 -20.91
C PRO A 680 54.70 2.88 -20.44
N MET A 681 54.95 2.51 -19.18
CA MET A 681 54.49 1.23 -18.61
C MET A 681 52.96 1.17 -18.57
N VAL A 682 52.31 2.25 -18.11
CA VAL A 682 50.85 2.34 -18.00
C VAL A 682 50.18 2.26 -19.37
N ARG A 683 50.72 3.00 -20.36
CA ARG A 683 50.30 2.93 -21.77
C ARG A 683 50.43 1.52 -22.33
N ASP A 684 51.58 0.87 -22.10
CA ASP A 684 51.86 -0.46 -22.66
C ASP A 684 50.93 -1.53 -22.07
N MET A 685 50.53 -1.40 -20.80
CA MET A 685 49.48 -2.23 -20.21
C MET A 685 48.08 -1.98 -20.79
N GLY A 686 47.92 -0.94 -21.61
CA GLY A 686 46.66 -0.61 -22.28
C GLY A 686 45.64 0.10 -21.38
N PHE A 687 46.10 0.79 -20.34
CA PHE A 687 45.24 1.67 -19.55
C PHE A 687 44.88 2.95 -20.30
N ASP A 688 43.74 3.52 -19.94
CA ASP A 688 43.18 4.74 -20.52
C ASP A 688 43.19 5.91 -19.54
N VAL A 689 43.04 5.61 -18.25
CA VAL A 689 42.88 6.60 -17.18
C VAL A 689 43.89 6.32 -16.08
N LEU A 690 44.69 7.33 -15.73
CA LEU A 690 45.60 7.31 -14.60
C LEU A 690 44.96 8.10 -13.45
N TYR A 691 44.63 7.40 -12.37
CA TYR A 691 43.91 7.93 -11.22
C TYR A 691 44.88 8.18 -10.05
N PHE A 692 44.80 9.37 -9.46
CA PHE A 692 45.55 9.73 -8.27
C PHE A 692 44.62 9.97 -7.07
N PRO A 693 44.99 9.47 -5.87
CA PRO A 693 44.52 10.04 -4.61
C PRO A 693 44.78 11.56 -4.55
N PRO A 694 44.23 12.28 -3.56
CA PRO A 694 44.40 13.73 -3.48
C PRO A 694 45.87 14.16 -3.58
N VAL A 695 46.14 15.16 -4.42
CA VAL A 695 47.50 15.68 -4.72
C VAL A 695 47.83 16.96 -3.96
N HIS A 696 47.02 17.26 -2.94
CA HIS A 696 47.02 18.53 -2.21
C HIS A 696 47.88 18.45 -0.94
N PRO A 697 48.30 19.61 -0.37
CA PRO A 697 49.04 19.63 0.89
C PRO A 697 48.35 18.84 2.00
N ILE A 698 49.11 18.05 2.76
CA ILE A 698 48.58 17.18 3.82
C ILE A 698 48.74 17.82 5.21
N GLY A 699 47.65 17.84 5.98
CA GLY A 699 47.61 18.35 7.35
C GLY A 699 48.65 17.73 8.29
N ARG A 700 49.07 18.50 9.29
CA ARG A 700 50.06 18.10 10.32
C ARG A 700 49.38 17.81 11.66
N SER A 701 48.30 18.54 11.98
CA SER A 701 47.48 18.34 13.16
C SER A 701 46.74 17.00 13.09
N PHE A 702 46.89 16.18 14.14
CA PHE A 702 46.28 14.84 14.24
C PHE A 702 46.62 13.89 13.08
N ARG A 703 47.73 14.16 12.38
CA ARG A 703 48.22 13.35 11.27
C ARG A 703 48.33 11.88 11.69
N LYS A 704 47.86 10.97 10.83
CA LYS A 704 48.01 9.53 11.05
C LYS A 704 49.37 9.03 10.58
N GLY A 705 49.97 8.12 11.35
CA GLY A 705 51.20 7.42 10.99
C GLY A 705 50.93 6.08 10.30
N ARG A 706 52.00 5.31 10.09
CA ARG A 706 51.95 3.98 9.43
C ARG A 706 50.89 3.06 10.03
N ASN A 707 50.25 2.26 9.18
CA ASN A 707 49.18 1.33 9.58
C ASN A 707 48.04 2.00 10.38
N ASN A 708 47.69 3.25 10.04
CA ASN A 708 46.56 3.98 10.61
C ASN A 708 46.72 4.28 12.12
N THR A 709 47.97 4.42 12.61
CA THR A 709 48.23 4.81 14.01
C THR A 709 47.92 6.29 14.26
N LEU A 710 47.58 6.64 15.50
CA LEU A 710 47.34 8.03 15.94
C LEU A 710 48.61 8.79 16.33
N ASP A 711 49.73 8.08 16.49
CA ASP A 711 51.03 8.64 16.86
C ASP A 711 51.97 8.58 15.64
N PRO A 712 52.03 9.64 14.80
CA PRO A 712 52.89 9.65 13.61
C PRO A 712 54.37 9.81 13.98
N GLY A 713 55.24 9.11 13.25
CA GLY A 713 56.68 9.39 13.28
C GLY A 713 57.01 10.74 12.62
N PRO A 714 58.23 11.29 12.86
CA PRO A 714 58.63 12.58 12.29
C PRO A 714 58.66 12.60 10.75
N ASP A 715 58.89 11.44 10.14
CA ASP A 715 58.99 11.26 8.69
C ASP A 715 57.73 10.65 8.07
N ASP A 716 56.65 10.44 8.85
CA ASP A 716 55.43 9.85 8.30
C ASP A 716 54.70 10.86 7.40
N PRO A 717 54.37 10.48 6.15
CA PRO A 717 53.86 11.39 5.15
C PRO A 717 52.38 11.76 5.37
N GLY A 718 51.69 11.06 6.29
CA GLY A 718 50.26 11.25 6.54
C GLY A 718 49.38 10.66 5.44
N VAL A 719 48.09 11.01 5.48
CA VAL A 719 47.06 10.50 4.57
C VAL A 719 46.72 11.57 3.53
N PRO A 720 46.78 11.28 2.21
CA PRO A 720 46.45 12.26 1.18
C PRO A 720 45.04 12.88 1.33
N TYR A 721 44.08 12.11 1.84
CA TYR A 721 42.72 12.56 2.12
C TYR A 721 42.59 13.57 3.27
N ALA A 722 43.65 13.81 4.05
CA ALA A 722 43.72 14.88 5.06
C ALA A 722 44.14 16.21 4.42
N ILE A 723 43.30 16.67 3.48
CA ILE A 723 43.57 17.80 2.59
C ILE A 723 43.65 19.11 3.35
N GLY A 724 44.71 19.87 3.14
CA GLY A 724 44.90 21.24 3.61
C GLY A 724 46.03 21.37 4.61
N ALA A 725 46.89 22.35 4.37
CA ALA A 725 47.91 22.80 5.31
C ALA A 725 48.15 24.32 5.12
N GLU A 726 49.19 24.87 5.72
CA GLU A 726 49.53 26.29 5.55
C GLU A 726 49.85 26.63 4.08
N GLU A 727 50.36 25.65 3.34
CA GLU A 727 50.77 25.77 1.94
C GLU A 727 49.59 25.84 0.95
N GLY A 728 48.37 25.47 1.35
CA GLY A 728 47.19 25.54 0.50
C GLY A 728 46.12 24.48 0.78
N GLY A 729 45.04 24.53 -0.01
CA GLY A 729 43.87 23.65 0.09
C GLY A 729 43.64 22.79 -1.16
N HIS A 730 42.38 22.63 -1.56
CA HIS A 730 41.96 21.76 -2.66
C HIS A 730 42.37 22.24 -4.06
N ASP A 731 42.83 23.48 -4.19
CA ASP A 731 43.33 24.12 -5.42
C ASP A 731 44.87 24.27 -5.42
N ALA A 732 45.55 23.67 -4.44
CA ALA A 732 47.00 23.66 -4.33
C ALA A 732 47.57 22.24 -4.58
N ILE A 733 48.87 22.19 -4.91
CA ILE A 733 49.65 20.96 -5.03
C ILE A 733 50.52 20.79 -3.77
N ASP A 734 50.65 19.56 -3.28
CA ASP A 734 51.58 19.25 -2.19
C ASP A 734 53.03 19.51 -2.64
N PRO A 735 53.79 20.37 -1.94
CA PRO A 735 55.18 20.69 -2.30
C PRO A 735 56.11 19.48 -2.34
N MET A 736 55.76 18.36 -1.68
CA MET A 736 56.54 17.12 -1.73
C MET A 736 56.55 16.49 -3.12
N ILE A 737 55.47 16.63 -3.89
CA ILE A 737 55.31 15.97 -5.19
C ILE A 737 55.48 16.92 -6.37
N GLY A 738 55.39 18.24 -6.15
CA GLY A 738 55.69 19.25 -7.17
C GLY A 738 54.95 20.57 -6.97
N ASP A 739 54.64 21.23 -8.10
CA ASP A 739 53.84 22.45 -8.18
C ASP A 739 52.81 22.35 -9.33
N VAL A 740 52.02 23.42 -9.54
CA VAL A 740 50.98 23.44 -10.58
C VAL A 740 51.58 23.34 -11.99
N GLU A 741 52.77 23.90 -12.25
CA GLU A 741 53.43 23.77 -13.56
C GLU A 741 53.92 22.33 -13.80
N GLY A 742 54.45 21.67 -12.79
CA GLY A 742 54.77 20.24 -12.82
C GLY A 742 53.55 19.38 -13.10
N PHE A 743 52.41 19.72 -12.48
CA PHE A 743 51.16 19.03 -12.75
C PHE A 743 50.70 19.23 -14.21
N ARG A 744 50.79 20.45 -14.76
CA ARG A 744 50.46 20.70 -16.18
C ARG A 744 51.33 19.90 -17.13
N ARG A 745 52.64 19.83 -16.87
CA ARG A 745 53.55 18.97 -17.66
C ARG A 745 53.14 17.50 -17.60
N LEU A 746 52.77 17.00 -16.42
CA LEU A 746 52.27 15.63 -16.28
C LEU A 746 50.99 15.39 -17.09
N VAL A 747 50.03 16.32 -17.06
CA VAL A 747 48.79 16.21 -17.84
C VAL A 747 49.08 16.21 -19.34
N GLU A 748 49.98 17.08 -19.81
CA GLU A 748 50.42 17.13 -21.21
C GLU A 748 51.08 15.81 -21.64
N GLU A 749 52.03 15.30 -20.86
CA GLU A 749 52.70 14.04 -21.15
C GLU A 749 51.76 12.83 -21.07
N ALA A 750 50.82 12.81 -20.11
CA ALA A 750 49.79 11.79 -20.06
C ALA A 750 48.96 11.77 -21.36
N HIS A 751 48.54 12.93 -21.86
CA HIS A 751 47.84 13.03 -23.14
C HIS A 751 48.70 12.58 -24.34
N HIS A 752 49.99 12.91 -24.37
CA HIS A 752 50.92 12.37 -25.39
C HIS A 752 50.99 10.83 -25.38
N HIS A 753 50.82 10.23 -24.22
CA HIS A 753 50.73 8.78 -24.04
C HIS A 753 49.32 8.19 -24.24
N GLY A 754 48.31 9.02 -24.57
CA GLY A 754 46.93 8.59 -24.74
C GLY A 754 46.19 8.31 -23.42
N LEU A 755 46.70 8.82 -22.31
CA LEU A 755 46.15 8.67 -20.96
C LEU A 755 45.43 9.95 -20.53
N GLU A 756 44.33 9.79 -19.80
CA GLU A 756 43.65 10.89 -19.13
C GLU A 756 43.93 10.84 -17.63
N ILE A 757 44.12 12.00 -17.00
CA ILE A 757 44.27 12.08 -15.54
C ILE A 757 42.89 12.14 -14.89
N ALA A 758 42.69 11.28 -13.89
CA ALA A 758 41.58 11.38 -12.94
C ALA A 758 42.11 11.82 -11.57
N LEU A 759 41.50 12.86 -11.00
CA LEU A 759 41.82 13.30 -9.64
C LEU A 759 40.75 12.86 -8.65
N ASP A 760 41.19 12.49 -7.45
CA ASP A 760 40.28 12.36 -6.32
C ASP A 760 39.72 13.73 -5.92
N PHE A 761 38.40 13.79 -5.71
CA PHE A 761 37.72 14.94 -5.15
C PHE A 761 37.03 14.55 -3.83
N ALA A 762 37.73 14.77 -2.72
CA ALA A 762 37.24 14.50 -1.38
C ALA A 762 36.78 15.79 -0.70
N VAL A 763 35.47 15.93 -0.49
CA VAL A 763 34.89 17.10 0.18
C VAL A 763 35.03 16.99 1.70
N GLN A 764 36.20 17.36 2.20
CA GLN A 764 36.59 17.36 3.61
C GLN A 764 37.88 18.18 3.80
N CYS A 765 38.22 18.51 5.04
CA CYS A 765 39.43 19.30 5.33
C CYS A 765 40.23 18.67 6.47
N SER A 766 41.55 18.80 6.46
CA SER A 766 42.33 18.67 7.69
C SER A 766 42.02 19.86 8.62
N PRO A 767 42.32 19.74 9.93
CA PRO A 767 42.22 20.87 10.85
C PRO A 767 43.10 22.08 10.49
N ASP A 768 44.12 21.88 9.66
CA ASP A 768 45.06 22.91 9.22
C ASP A 768 44.64 23.58 7.91
N HIS A 769 43.58 23.11 7.26
CA HIS A 769 43.13 23.65 5.97
C HIS A 769 42.78 25.16 6.10
N PRO A 770 43.18 26.02 5.14
CA PRO A 770 42.95 27.46 5.22
C PRO A 770 41.48 27.86 5.48
N TRP A 771 40.52 27.14 4.87
CA TRP A 771 39.08 27.31 5.11
C TRP A 771 38.67 27.19 6.59
N VAL A 772 39.34 26.41 7.43
CA VAL A 772 38.98 26.31 8.87
C VAL A 772 39.13 27.66 9.56
N ARG A 773 40.13 28.46 9.16
CA ARG A 773 40.37 29.81 9.70
C ARG A 773 39.62 30.89 8.92
N GLN A 774 39.56 30.77 7.59
CA GLN A 774 38.98 31.78 6.70
C GLN A 774 37.45 31.74 6.68
N HIS A 775 36.88 30.53 6.82
CA HIS A 775 35.45 30.23 6.74
C HIS A 775 35.01 29.32 7.90
N PRO A 776 35.16 29.75 9.17
CA PRO A 776 34.75 28.94 10.31
C PRO A 776 33.27 28.55 10.26
N GLU A 777 32.43 29.37 9.61
CA GLU A 777 31.01 29.13 9.40
C GLU A 777 30.69 27.93 8.49
N TRP A 778 31.69 27.39 7.77
CA TRP A 778 31.55 26.17 6.97
C TRP A 778 31.70 24.90 7.81
N PHE A 779 32.05 24.98 9.10
CA PHE A 779 32.31 23.82 9.95
C PHE A 779 31.36 23.77 11.15
N PHE A 780 31.16 22.57 11.69
CA PHE A 780 30.40 22.39 12.93
C PHE A 780 31.31 22.48 14.15
N TRP A 781 31.26 23.63 14.82
CA TRP A 781 31.94 23.87 16.09
C TRP A 781 31.09 23.37 17.26
N ARG A 782 31.72 22.60 18.15
CA ARG A 782 31.14 22.16 19.42
C ARG A 782 31.10 23.34 20.40
N PRO A 783 30.27 23.26 21.46
CA PRO A 783 30.18 24.33 22.47
C PRO A 783 31.50 24.66 23.18
N ASP A 784 32.46 23.73 23.20
CA ASP A 784 33.80 23.90 23.77
C ASP A 784 34.81 24.53 22.81
N GLY A 785 34.40 24.89 21.59
CA GLY A 785 35.25 25.48 20.57
C GLY A 785 36.06 24.48 19.75
N THR A 786 35.80 23.17 19.87
CA THR A 786 36.45 22.14 19.04
C THR A 786 35.59 21.76 17.82
N ILE A 787 36.20 21.28 16.74
CA ILE A 787 35.47 20.73 15.58
C ILE A 787 35.37 19.21 15.73
N ARG A 788 34.19 18.63 15.46
CA ARG A 788 34.04 17.18 15.43
C ARG A 788 34.76 16.60 14.19
N TYR A 789 35.69 15.68 14.41
CA TYR A 789 36.35 14.93 13.35
C TYR A 789 35.35 14.03 12.59
N ALA A 790 35.67 13.65 11.34
CA ALA A 790 34.79 12.87 10.50
C ALA A 790 34.73 11.38 10.90
N GLU A 791 33.57 10.74 10.71
CA GLU A 791 33.35 9.33 11.00
C GLU A 791 32.51 8.69 9.90
N ASN A 792 32.86 7.46 9.50
CA ASN A 792 32.00 6.57 8.72
C ASN A 792 31.93 5.23 9.46
N PRO A 793 31.02 5.08 10.44
CA PRO A 793 31.08 3.99 11.41
C PRO A 793 31.22 2.60 10.76
N PRO A 794 32.18 1.76 11.22
CA PRO A 794 33.01 1.94 12.41
C PRO A 794 34.31 2.76 12.20
N LYS A 795 34.62 3.24 10.98
CA LYS A 795 35.84 3.99 10.69
C LYS A 795 35.80 5.40 11.32
N LYS A 796 36.92 5.78 11.94
CA LYS A 796 37.17 7.12 12.53
C LYS A 796 38.32 7.81 11.82
N TYR A 797 38.15 9.09 11.51
CA TYR A 797 39.12 9.89 10.78
C TYR A 797 39.46 11.15 11.59
N GLN A 798 40.34 10.98 12.59
CA GLN A 798 40.74 12.04 13.53
C GLN A 798 41.53 13.18 12.86
N ASP A 799 42.11 12.90 11.70
CA ASP A 799 42.92 13.78 10.86
C ASP A 799 42.09 14.69 9.93
N ILE A 800 40.76 14.54 9.92
CA ILE A 800 39.86 15.33 9.05
C ILE A 800 38.59 15.79 9.75
N VAL A 801 38.04 16.88 9.24
CA VAL A 801 36.77 17.50 9.62
C VAL A 801 35.85 17.64 8.42
N ASN A 802 34.54 17.51 8.65
CA ASN A 802 33.52 17.66 7.61
C ASN A 802 33.04 19.11 7.51
N VAL A 803 32.75 19.54 6.28
CA VAL A 803 32.06 20.80 6.00
C VAL A 803 30.54 20.68 6.18
N SER A 804 29.87 21.78 6.47
CA SER A 804 28.42 21.93 6.57
C SER A 804 27.89 22.56 5.29
N PHE A 805 27.00 21.86 4.58
CA PHE A 805 26.50 22.30 3.26
C PHE A 805 25.36 23.33 3.32
N TYR A 806 24.83 23.59 4.50
CA TYR A 806 23.65 24.44 4.71
C TYR A 806 23.94 25.45 5.81
N ARG A 807 22.91 26.17 6.28
CA ARG A 807 23.03 27.30 7.22
C ARG A 807 23.83 28.44 6.58
N SER A 808 24.74 29.04 7.33
CA SER A 808 25.60 30.15 6.92
C SER A 808 26.57 29.81 5.79
N ALA A 809 26.80 28.53 5.51
CA ALA A 809 27.70 28.10 4.43
C ALA A 809 27.05 28.10 3.04
N TYR A 810 25.72 28.13 2.96
CA TYR A 810 25.00 28.16 1.68
C TYR A 810 24.70 29.62 1.27
N PRO A 811 24.96 30.01 0.01
CA PRO A 811 25.43 29.20 -1.12
C PRO A 811 26.97 29.13 -1.30
N ASP A 812 27.74 29.88 -0.52
CA ASP A 812 29.17 30.15 -0.80
C ASP A 812 30.04 28.89 -0.86
N LEU A 813 29.86 27.93 0.04
CA LEU A 813 30.59 26.65 0.01
C LEU A 813 30.29 25.87 -1.27
N TRP A 814 29.05 25.92 -1.78
CA TRP A 814 28.70 25.21 -3.01
C TRP A 814 29.47 25.79 -4.21
N TYR A 815 29.56 27.12 -4.28
CA TYR A 815 30.36 27.80 -5.30
C TYR A 815 31.84 27.50 -5.16
N ALA A 816 32.39 27.55 -3.94
CA ALA A 816 33.80 27.24 -3.71
C ALA A 816 34.18 25.81 -4.17
N LEU A 817 33.36 24.81 -3.82
CA LEU A 817 33.60 23.42 -4.23
C LEU A 817 33.48 23.22 -5.74
N ARG A 818 32.53 23.89 -6.40
CA ARG A 818 32.43 23.91 -7.86
C ARG A 818 33.69 24.56 -8.47
N ASP A 819 34.12 25.69 -7.96
CA ASP A 819 35.24 26.46 -8.51
C ASP A 819 36.56 25.69 -8.40
N VAL A 820 36.74 24.86 -7.38
CA VAL A 820 37.84 23.89 -7.30
C VAL A 820 37.81 22.90 -8.49
N VAL A 821 36.65 22.32 -8.80
CA VAL A 821 36.51 21.39 -9.93
C VAL A 821 36.79 22.09 -11.26
N LEU A 822 36.26 23.30 -11.45
CA LEU A 822 36.51 24.11 -12.64
C LEU A 822 37.98 24.51 -12.78
N PHE A 823 38.64 24.87 -11.68
CA PHE A 823 40.07 25.17 -11.67
C PHE A 823 40.90 24.00 -12.20
N TRP A 824 40.61 22.76 -11.77
CA TRP A 824 41.30 21.56 -12.27
C TRP A 824 40.91 21.22 -13.71
N CYS A 825 39.68 21.51 -14.12
CA CYS A 825 39.29 21.44 -15.53
C CYS A 825 40.12 22.38 -16.42
N ASP A 826 40.42 23.58 -15.94
CA ASP A 826 41.29 24.54 -16.63
C ASP A 826 42.75 24.07 -16.67
N GLN A 827 43.17 23.19 -15.74
CA GLN A 827 44.48 22.51 -15.78
C GLN A 827 44.49 21.26 -16.67
N GLY A 828 43.37 20.94 -17.34
CA GLY A 828 43.26 19.82 -18.27
C GLY A 828 42.66 18.54 -17.69
N VAL A 829 42.27 18.51 -16.41
CA VAL A 829 41.63 17.35 -15.79
C VAL A 829 40.16 17.25 -16.23
N ARG A 830 39.75 16.09 -16.75
CA ARG A 830 38.38 15.86 -17.22
C ARG A 830 37.65 14.76 -16.46
N ILE A 831 38.30 14.16 -15.47
CA ILE A 831 37.76 13.01 -14.74
C ILE A 831 37.99 13.24 -13.24
N PHE A 832 36.92 13.07 -12.46
CA PHE A 832 36.95 13.22 -11.01
C PHE A 832 36.39 11.97 -10.35
N ARG A 833 37.21 11.28 -9.56
CA ARG A 833 36.74 10.24 -8.65
C ARG A 833 36.30 10.93 -7.37
N VAL A 834 35.01 10.95 -7.11
CA VAL A 834 34.44 11.66 -5.97
C VAL A 834 34.37 10.73 -4.77
N ASP A 835 35.02 11.12 -3.68
CA ASP A 835 35.10 10.35 -2.44
C ASP A 835 33.80 10.42 -1.63
N ASN A 836 33.26 9.24 -1.28
CA ASN A 836 32.10 9.09 -0.39
C ASN A 836 30.94 10.08 -0.66
N PRO A 837 30.46 10.28 -1.91
CA PRO A 837 29.47 11.30 -2.23
C PRO A 837 28.13 11.06 -1.53
N HIS A 838 27.85 9.82 -1.10
CA HIS A 838 26.67 9.43 -0.33
C HIS A 838 26.61 10.06 1.08
N THR A 839 27.71 10.67 1.56
CA THR A 839 27.76 11.39 2.83
C THR A 839 27.47 12.90 2.68
N LYS A 840 27.34 13.38 1.43
CA LYS A 840 27.11 14.79 1.08
C LYS A 840 25.70 14.95 0.46
N PRO A 841 25.10 16.15 0.48
CA PRO A 841 23.71 16.32 0.02
C PRO A 841 23.52 16.03 -1.48
N PHE A 842 22.48 15.28 -1.83
CA PHE A 842 22.16 15.01 -3.24
C PHE A 842 21.88 16.26 -4.09
N PRO A 843 21.14 17.28 -3.60
CA PRO A 843 20.90 18.48 -4.40
C PRO A 843 22.20 19.24 -4.78
N PHE A 844 23.22 19.19 -3.91
CA PHE A 844 24.51 19.78 -4.21
C PHE A 844 25.18 19.08 -5.40
N TRP A 845 25.24 17.75 -5.39
CA TRP A 845 25.83 16.99 -6.50
C TRP A 845 25.06 17.17 -7.80
N GLU A 846 23.73 17.14 -7.73
CA GLU A 846 22.86 17.36 -8.88
C GLU A 846 23.14 18.71 -9.55
N TRP A 847 23.23 19.78 -8.75
CA TRP A 847 23.55 21.12 -9.22
C TRP A 847 24.99 21.25 -9.73
N MET A 848 25.98 20.81 -8.94
CA MET A 848 27.40 21.01 -9.26
C MET A 848 27.81 20.27 -10.53
N ILE A 849 27.38 19.00 -10.68
CA ILE A 849 27.70 18.20 -11.86
C ILE A 849 27.07 18.80 -13.12
N ALA A 850 25.81 19.25 -13.04
CA ALA A 850 25.15 19.90 -14.17
C ALA A 850 25.90 21.17 -14.59
N GLU A 851 26.27 22.01 -13.62
CA GLU A 851 26.96 23.28 -13.87
C GLU A 851 28.35 23.08 -14.49
N VAL A 852 29.15 22.14 -13.95
CA VAL A 852 30.45 21.81 -14.52
C VAL A 852 30.30 21.26 -15.93
N ARG A 853 29.31 20.41 -16.20
CA ARG A 853 29.10 19.83 -17.55
C ARG A 853 28.59 20.85 -18.56
N ASP A 854 27.84 21.86 -18.14
CA ASP A 854 27.41 22.94 -19.04
C ASP A 854 28.61 23.76 -19.56
N ARG A 855 29.70 23.85 -18.76
CA ARG A 855 30.95 24.52 -19.15
C ARG A 855 31.98 23.56 -19.76
N HIS A 856 32.01 22.31 -19.28
CA HIS A 856 32.96 21.26 -19.64
C HIS A 856 32.21 19.93 -19.89
N PRO A 857 31.50 19.77 -21.01
CA PRO A 857 30.63 18.60 -21.27
C PRO A 857 31.38 17.26 -21.33
N GLY A 858 32.71 17.29 -21.48
CA GLY A 858 33.56 16.10 -21.40
C GLY A 858 33.88 15.62 -19.98
N ALA A 859 33.46 16.34 -18.93
CA ALA A 859 33.75 15.98 -17.54
C ALA A 859 33.03 14.69 -17.13
N ILE A 860 33.75 13.79 -16.46
CA ILE A 860 33.25 12.52 -15.95
C ILE A 860 33.41 12.50 -14.43
N PHE A 861 32.33 12.21 -13.72
CA PHE A 861 32.32 12.01 -12.28
C PHE A 861 32.08 10.53 -11.96
N LEU A 862 33.01 9.92 -11.24
CA LEU A 862 32.91 8.57 -10.71
C LEU A 862 32.51 8.63 -9.23
N ALA A 863 31.34 8.08 -8.88
CA ALA A 863 30.87 8.02 -7.50
C ALA A 863 31.48 6.84 -6.74
N GLU A 864 32.34 7.11 -5.75
CA GLU A 864 32.75 6.08 -4.79
C GLU A 864 31.73 5.91 -3.67
N ALA A 865 30.66 5.16 -3.96
CA ALA A 865 29.54 4.99 -3.03
C ALA A 865 29.32 3.53 -2.66
N PHE A 866 30.11 3.00 -1.73
CA PHE A 866 29.85 1.68 -1.10
C PHE A 866 28.80 1.82 0.01
N THR A 867 27.56 2.04 -0.39
CA THR A 867 26.41 2.24 0.51
C THR A 867 25.23 1.37 0.08
N ARG A 868 24.03 1.53 0.63
CA ARG A 868 22.84 0.75 0.24
C ARG A 868 22.42 1.01 -1.22
N PRO A 869 21.80 0.05 -1.93
CA PRO A 869 21.55 0.14 -3.38
C PRO A 869 20.75 1.37 -3.82
N LYS A 870 19.72 1.77 -3.05
CA LYS A 870 18.88 2.94 -3.41
C LYS A 870 19.68 4.24 -3.44
N LEU A 871 20.67 4.41 -2.56
CA LEU A 871 21.50 5.61 -2.53
C LEU A 871 22.48 5.61 -3.71
N MET A 872 23.06 4.46 -4.05
CA MET A 872 23.92 4.32 -5.24
C MET A 872 23.17 4.66 -6.52
N LYS A 873 21.97 4.11 -6.69
CA LYS A 873 21.10 4.39 -7.84
C LYS A 873 20.70 5.87 -7.90
N ARG A 874 20.43 6.51 -6.75
CA ARG A 874 20.15 7.94 -6.69
C ARG A 874 21.31 8.79 -7.18
N LEU A 875 22.54 8.47 -6.78
CA LEU A 875 23.74 9.19 -7.23
C LEU A 875 23.93 9.10 -8.75
N ALA A 876 23.74 7.91 -9.33
CA ALA A 876 23.80 7.73 -10.79
C ALA A 876 22.71 8.58 -11.51
N LYS A 877 21.46 8.56 -11.01
CA LYS A 877 20.35 9.35 -11.56
C LYS A 877 20.64 10.86 -11.57
N ILE A 878 21.18 11.42 -10.49
CA ILE A 878 21.36 12.87 -10.35
C ILE A 878 22.53 13.46 -11.16
N GLY A 879 23.45 12.67 -11.68
CA GLY A 879 24.58 13.28 -12.41
C GLY A 879 25.80 12.40 -12.67
N PHE A 880 26.10 11.45 -11.78
CA PHE A 880 27.35 10.71 -11.84
C PHE A 880 27.40 9.76 -13.04
N GLN A 881 28.39 9.98 -13.91
CA GLN A 881 28.59 9.21 -15.15
C GLN A 881 28.97 7.76 -14.86
N GLN A 882 29.79 7.54 -13.82
CA GLN A 882 30.21 6.21 -13.40
C GLN A 882 29.92 6.00 -11.92
N SER A 883 29.74 4.74 -11.54
CA SER A 883 29.56 4.33 -10.15
C SER A 883 30.52 3.20 -9.80
N TYR A 884 31.18 3.27 -8.65
CA TYR A 884 31.68 2.06 -8.01
C TYR A 884 30.54 1.08 -7.74
N SER A 885 30.88 -0.18 -7.51
CA SER A 885 29.92 -1.28 -7.51
C SER A 885 30.26 -2.31 -6.43
N TYR A 886 29.35 -3.23 -6.13
CA TYR A 886 29.62 -4.34 -5.20
C TYR A 886 30.47 -5.48 -5.79
N PHE A 887 31.09 -5.28 -6.94
CA PHE A 887 31.85 -6.30 -7.66
C PHE A 887 32.83 -7.07 -6.75
N THR A 888 33.60 -6.38 -5.90
CA THR A 888 34.57 -6.97 -4.96
C THR A 888 33.96 -7.98 -3.98
N TRP A 889 32.66 -7.87 -3.66
CA TRP A 889 31.92 -8.77 -2.78
C TRP A 889 30.96 -9.70 -3.54
N ARG A 890 31.17 -9.89 -4.85
CA ARG A 890 30.45 -10.88 -5.67
C ARG A 890 31.47 -11.79 -6.32
N ASN A 891 31.53 -13.04 -5.88
CA ASN A 891 32.64 -13.94 -6.22
C ASN A 891 32.16 -15.23 -6.86
N SER A 892 31.05 -15.80 -6.39
CA SER A 892 30.49 -17.01 -6.98
C SER A 892 29.77 -16.74 -8.30
N LYS A 893 29.57 -17.80 -9.10
CA LYS A 893 28.77 -17.78 -10.34
C LYS A 893 27.38 -17.20 -10.10
N HIS A 894 26.72 -17.60 -9.02
CA HIS A 894 25.38 -17.12 -8.67
C HIS A 894 25.35 -15.62 -8.34
N GLU A 895 26.21 -15.17 -7.43
CA GLU A 895 26.33 -13.78 -7.02
C GLU A 895 26.62 -12.83 -8.19
N LEU A 896 27.54 -13.24 -9.08
CA LEU A 896 27.88 -12.46 -10.27
C LEU A 896 26.71 -12.39 -11.26
N THR A 897 26.03 -13.52 -11.48
CA THR A 897 24.88 -13.59 -12.40
C THR A 897 23.72 -12.75 -11.91
N GLU A 898 23.37 -12.84 -10.63
CA GLU A 898 22.28 -12.07 -10.02
C GLU A 898 22.57 -10.56 -10.11
N TYR A 899 23.73 -10.13 -9.64
CA TYR A 899 24.09 -8.71 -9.59
C TYR A 899 24.18 -8.07 -10.98
N LEU A 900 24.78 -8.77 -11.95
CA LEU A 900 24.90 -8.25 -13.32
C LEU A 900 23.56 -8.27 -14.05
N SER A 901 22.67 -9.22 -13.75
CA SER A 901 21.31 -9.22 -14.29
C SER A 901 20.51 -8.02 -13.76
N GLU A 902 20.65 -7.67 -12.48
CA GLU A 902 20.05 -6.45 -11.90
C GLU A 902 20.49 -5.19 -12.67
N LEU A 903 21.79 -5.05 -12.93
CA LEU A 903 22.35 -3.85 -13.55
C LEU A 903 22.08 -3.74 -15.06
N THR A 904 22.06 -4.87 -15.78
CA THR A 904 21.96 -4.88 -17.26
C THR A 904 20.54 -5.07 -17.79
N ARG A 905 19.65 -5.70 -17.01
CA ARG A 905 18.26 -6.00 -17.43
C ARG A 905 17.21 -5.14 -16.72
N GLY A 906 17.52 -4.64 -15.53
CA GLY A 906 16.63 -3.73 -14.78
C GLY A 906 16.68 -2.28 -15.25
N GLU A 907 15.97 -1.39 -14.55
CA GLU A 907 15.94 0.06 -14.82
C GLU A 907 17.34 0.69 -14.77
N SER A 908 18.26 0.16 -13.94
CA SER A 908 19.62 0.67 -13.76
C SER A 908 20.40 0.83 -15.07
N LYS A 909 20.10 0.01 -16.08
CA LYS A 909 20.74 0.06 -17.41
C LYS A 909 20.57 1.42 -18.09
N GLU A 910 19.53 2.17 -17.73
CA GLU A 910 19.19 3.46 -18.31
C GLU A 910 19.98 4.61 -17.70
N TYR A 911 20.59 4.45 -16.52
CA TYR A 911 21.24 5.56 -15.81
C TYR A 911 22.54 5.24 -15.08
N MET A 912 22.93 3.98 -14.91
CA MET A 912 24.09 3.58 -14.10
C MET A 912 25.12 2.80 -14.92
N LEU A 913 26.32 3.35 -15.08
CA LEU A 913 27.47 2.69 -15.68
C LEU A 913 28.46 2.29 -14.57
N PRO A 914 28.66 1.00 -14.31
CA PRO A 914 29.56 0.59 -13.24
C PRO A 914 31.04 0.65 -13.67
N ASN A 915 31.90 1.11 -12.76
CA ASN A 915 33.34 0.96 -12.84
C ASN A 915 33.78 -0.18 -11.89
N PHE A 916 34.25 -1.30 -12.46
CA PHE A 916 34.65 -2.48 -11.71
C PHE A 916 36.12 -2.40 -11.29
N PHE A 917 36.39 -1.73 -10.19
CA PHE A 917 37.69 -1.88 -9.53
C PHE A 917 37.81 -3.27 -8.90
N ALA A 918 38.90 -4.00 -9.22
CA ALA A 918 39.14 -5.31 -8.63
C ALA A 918 39.73 -5.23 -7.21
N ASN A 919 40.41 -4.12 -6.91
CA ASN A 919 40.91 -3.72 -5.60
C ASN A 919 40.91 -2.19 -5.51
N THR A 920 41.00 -1.65 -4.29
CA THR A 920 41.25 -0.22 -4.04
C THR A 920 42.19 -0.09 -2.83
N PRO A 921 42.77 1.09 -2.54
CA PRO A 921 43.59 1.26 -1.34
C PRO A 921 42.88 0.93 -0.01
N ASP A 922 41.55 0.93 -0.01
CA ASP A 922 40.68 0.60 1.12
C ASP A 922 40.13 -0.83 1.10
N ILE A 923 40.23 -1.53 -0.02
CA ILE A 923 39.59 -2.83 -0.25
C ILE A 923 40.60 -3.77 -0.94
N LEU A 924 41.19 -4.65 -0.14
CA LEU A 924 41.80 -5.91 -0.53
C LEU A 924 40.75 -7.01 -0.29
N PRO A 925 40.01 -7.46 -1.32
CA PRO A 925 38.96 -8.45 -1.14
C PRO A 925 39.52 -9.77 -0.60
N PRO A 926 38.82 -10.45 0.33
CA PRO A 926 39.29 -11.71 0.91
C PRO A 926 39.67 -12.79 -0.11
N ILE A 927 39.00 -12.83 -1.28
CA ILE A 927 39.32 -13.79 -2.33
C ILE A 927 40.76 -13.62 -2.89
N LEU A 928 41.29 -12.39 -2.91
CA LEU A 928 42.65 -12.12 -3.37
C LEU A 928 43.69 -12.56 -2.34
N THR A 929 43.41 -12.37 -1.05
CA THR A 929 44.25 -12.82 0.07
C THR A 929 44.43 -14.33 0.07
N HIS A 930 43.34 -15.09 -0.05
CA HIS A 930 43.40 -16.56 0.05
C HIS A 930 43.77 -17.21 -1.28
N GLY A 931 43.37 -16.62 -2.42
CA GLY A 931 43.54 -17.21 -3.74
C GLY A 931 44.81 -16.79 -4.49
N GLY A 932 45.58 -15.82 -3.97
CA GLY A 932 46.89 -15.42 -4.51
C GLY A 932 46.86 -15.01 -5.99
N ARG A 933 47.92 -15.32 -6.73
CA ARG A 933 48.06 -14.97 -8.15
C ARG A 933 46.91 -15.48 -9.04
N PRO A 934 46.43 -16.74 -8.92
CA PRO A 934 45.25 -17.19 -9.66
C PRO A 934 44.00 -16.32 -9.46
N ALA A 935 43.71 -15.91 -8.22
CA ALA A 935 42.58 -15.02 -7.96
C ALA A 935 42.76 -13.64 -8.60
N HIS A 936 43.98 -13.08 -8.59
CA HIS A 936 44.26 -11.81 -9.27
C HIS A 936 44.04 -11.91 -10.79
N MET A 937 44.47 -13.00 -11.42
CA MET A 937 44.21 -13.24 -12.85
C MET A 937 42.69 -13.37 -13.13
N MET A 938 42.01 -14.21 -12.36
CA MET A 938 40.57 -14.46 -12.48
C MET A 938 39.74 -13.17 -12.32
N ARG A 939 39.99 -12.41 -11.25
CA ARG A 939 39.26 -11.16 -10.96
C ARG A 939 39.56 -10.07 -11.99
N ALA A 940 40.77 -10.03 -12.56
CA ALA A 940 41.12 -9.11 -13.64
C ALA A 940 40.29 -9.41 -14.89
N VAL A 941 40.17 -10.68 -15.29
CA VAL A 941 39.31 -11.06 -16.42
C VAL A 941 37.87 -10.67 -16.15
N LEU A 942 37.30 -11.10 -15.02
CA LEU A 942 35.90 -10.81 -14.68
C LEU A 942 35.60 -9.31 -14.70
N ALA A 943 36.44 -8.48 -14.08
CA ALA A 943 36.26 -7.03 -14.06
C ALA A 943 36.25 -6.46 -15.48
N ALA A 944 37.22 -6.91 -16.29
CA ALA A 944 37.52 -6.40 -17.61
C ALA A 944 36.59 -6.93 -18.71
N THR A 945 35.88 -8.05 -18.53
CA THR A 945 34.96 -8.57 -19.56
C THR A 945 33.49 -8.39 -19.19
N LEU A 946 33.14 -8.35 -17.90
CA LEU A 946 31.76 -8.10 -17.47
C LEU A 946 31.40 -6.61 -17.56
N SER A 947 32.32 -5.69 -17.26
CA SER A 947 32.08 -4.25 -17.38
C SER A 947 32.92 -3.61 -18.49
N PRO A 948 32.37 -2.67 -19.28
CA PRO A 948 33.17 -1.85 -20.19
C PRO A 948 34.07 -0.86 -19.44
N SER A 949 33.83 -0.57 -18.15
CA SER A 949 34.72 0.23 -17.31
C SER A 949 35.24 -0.58 -16.11
N TYR A 950 36.56 -0.65 -15.96
CA TYR A 950 37.19 -1.37 -14.85
C TYR A 950 38.49 -0.68 -14.40
N GLY A 951 38.95 -0.98 -13.19
CA GLY A 951 40.16 -0.37 -12.63
C GLY A 951 40.98 -1.31 -11.76
N LEU A 952 42.27 -1.01 -11.64
CA LEU A 952 43.21 -1.70 -10.74
C LEU A 952 44.03 -0.67 -9.96
N TYR A 953 44.17 -0.88 -8.66
CA TYR A 953 45.14 -0.16 -7.84
C TYR A 953 46.50 -0.86 -7.91
N GLY A 954 47.56 -0.07 -8.16
CA GLY A 954 48.91 -0.48 -8.56
C GLY A 954 49.44 -1.82 -8.03
N PRO A 955 49.41 -2.08 -6.71
CA PRO A 955 49.91 -3.32 -6.11
C PRO A 955 49.24 -4.60 -6.63
N TYR A 956 48.07 -4.49 -7.26
CA TYR A 956 47.41 -5.61 -7.92
C TYR A 956 48.28 -6.29 -8.98
N ILE A 957 49.09 -5.51 -9.72
CA ILE A 957 49.94 -6.02 -10.81
C ILE A 957 50.99 -7.00 -10.29
N VAL A 958 51.50 -6.77 -9.07
CA VAL A 958 52.46 -7.65 -8.39
C VAL A 958 51.79 -8.69 -7.50
N CYS A 959 50.46 -8.79 -7.56
CA CYS A 959 49.64 -9.71 -6.75
C CYS A 959 49.83 -9.52 -5.24
N GLU A 960 49.97 -8.26 -4.78
CA GLU A 960 50.03 -7.95 -3.35
C GLU A 960 48.76 -8.44 -2.64
N ALA A 961 48.95 -9.25 -1.61
CA ALA A 961 47.89 -10.00 -0.96
C ALA A 961 47.99 -9.99 0.57
N ASP A 962 48.92 -9.22 1.16
CA ASP A 962 49.11 -9.12 2.61
C ASP A 962 48.03 -8.24 3.27
N PRO A 963 47.07 -8.83 4.01
CA PRO A 963 45.98 -8.07 4.63
C PRO A 963 46.39 -7.56 6.01
N TYR A 964 45.88 -6.39 6.39
CA TYR A 964 45.90 -5.99 7.79
C TYR A 964 45.00 -6.94 8.59
N PRO A 965 45.46 -7.51 9.72
CA PRO A 965 44.70 -8.53 10.45
C PRO A 965 43.25 -8.13 10.77
N GLY A 966 42.30 -8.95 10.31
CA GLY A 966 40.87 -8.78 10.58
C GLY A 966 40.18 -7.65 9.78
N LYS A 967 40.84 -7.08 8.78
CA LYS A 967 40.28 -6.02 7.91
C LYS A 967 40.48 -6.35 6.43
N GLU A 968 39.71 -5.68 5.58
CA GLU A 968 39.92 -5.67 4.12
C GLU A 968 40.93 -4.58 3.69
N GLU A 969 41.76 -4.07 4.60
CA GLU A 969 42.81 -3.09 4.27
C GLU A 969 44.13 -3.80 3.97
N TYR A 970 44.95 -3.24 3.09
CA TYR A 970 46.33 -3.68 2.91
C TYR A 970 47.13 -3.49 4.20
N ASN A 971 47.96 -4.47 4.57
CA ASN A 971 49.00 -4.24 5.56
C ASN A 971 50.04 -3.28 4.96
N HIS A 972 50.64 -2.43 5.79
CA HIS A 972 51.59 -1.41 5.32
C HIS A 972 51.00 -0.53 4.20
N SER A 973 49.72 -0.15 4.36
CA SER A 973 48.95 0.55 3.33
C SER A 973 49.63 1.86 2.88
N GLU A 974 49.75 2.02 1.57
CA GLU A 974 50.29 3.20 0.89
C GLU A 974 49.55 4.50 1.23
N LYS A 975 48.35 4.41 1.81
CA LYS A 975 47.64 5.56 2.38
C LYS A 975 48.42 6.23 3.50
N TYR A 976 49.21 5.49 4.27
CA TYR A 976 49.90 5.98 5.48
C TYR A 976 51.42 5.97 5.36
N GLU A 977 51.98 5.30 4.35
CA GLU A 977 53.42 5.23 4.10
C GLU A 977 53.74 5.39 2.60
N ILE A 978 54.93 5.88 2.29
CA ILE A 978 55.45 5.86 0.91
C ILE A 978 55.91 4.44 0.61
N ARG A 979 55.45 3.87 -0.50
CA ARG A 979 55.80 2.52 -0.95
C ARG A 979 56.62 2.59 -2.23
N HIS A 980 57.44 1.58 -2.48
CA HIS A 980 58.14 1.42 -3.75
C HIS A 980 57.79 0.06 -4.32
N TRP A 981 57.11 0.05 -5.46
CA TRP A 981 56.64 -1.15 -6.11
C TRP A 981 57.56 -1.55 -7.26
N ASN A 982 58.13 -2.76 -7.21
CA ASN A 982 58.83 -3.34 -8.34
C ASN A 982 57.84 -4.06 -9.25
N TYR A 983 57.30 -3.37 -10.26
CA TYR A 983 56.34 -3.94 -11.21
C TYR A 983 56.90 -5.06 -12.08
N ASP A 984 58.23 -5.21 -12.14
CA ASP A 984 58.91 -6.30 -12.84
C ASP A 984 59.27 -7.47 -11.92
N ALA A 985 58.76 -7.49 -10.68
CA ALA A 985 58.97 -8.59 -9.74
C ALA A 985 58.48 -9.94 -10.33
N PRO A 986 59.20 -11.05 -10.09
CA PRO A 986 58.78 -12.37 -10.55
C PRO A 986 57.36 -12.72 -10.06
N GLY A 987 56.54 -13.26 -10.96
CA GLY A 987 55.16 -13.64 -10.63
C GLY A 987 54.11 -12.53 -10.82
N ASN A 988 54.51 -11.33 -11.26
CA ASN A 988 53.56 -10.29 -11.66
C ASN A 988 52.62 -10.77 -12.81
N ILE A 989 51.55 -10.01 -13.02
CA ILE A 989 50.52 -10.27 -14.04
C ILE A 989 50.43 -9.15 -15.09
N ARG A 990 51.50 -8.37 -15.27
CA ARG A 990 51.56 -7.23 -16.20
C ARG A 990 51.20 -7.64 -17.63
N ASP A 991 51.82 -8.69 -18.15
CA ASP A 991 51.58 -9.17 -19.52
C ASP A 991 50.17 -9.74 -19.71
N TYR A 992 49.61 -10.31 -18.63
CA TYR A 992 48.26 -10.84 -18.63
C TYR A 992 47.22 -9.71 -18.70
N VAL A 993 47.39 -8.67 -17.88
CA VAL A 993 46.55 -7.45 -17.93
C VAL A 993 46.70 -6.75 -19.28
N THR A 994 47.92 -6.66 -19.81
CA THR A 994 48.20 -6.12 -21.15
C THR A 994 47.40 -6.86 -22.22
N SER A 995 47.39 -8.20 -22.16
CA SER A 995 46.64 -9.04 -23.08
C SER A 995 45.13 -8.81 -22.97
N ILE A 996 44.59 -8.71 -21.75
CA ILE A 996 43.16 -8.42 -21.50
C ILE A 996 42.76 -7.06 -22.08
N ASN A 997 43.57 -6.01 -21.87
CA ASN A 997 43.28 -4.68 -22.40
C ASN A 997 43.38 -4.63 -23.93
N ARG A 998 44.33 -5.35 -24.53
CA ARG A 998 44.37 -5.53 -25.99
C ARG A 998 43.09 -6.22 -26.49
N ILE A 999 42.68 -7.31 -25.85
CA ILE A 999 41.44 -8.04 -26.18
C ILE A 999 40.23 -7.10 -26.11
N ARG A 1000 40.09 -6.31 -25.04
CA ARG A 1000 39.03 -5.32 -24.92
C ARG A 1000 39.06 -4.31 -26.05
N ARG A 1001 40.23 -3.74 -26.36
CA ARG A 1001 40.38 -2.70 -27.39
C ARG A 1001 40.01 -3.21 -28.78
N GLU A 1002 40.35 -4.44 -29.11
CA GLU A 1002 40.11 -5.05 -30.44
C GLU A 1002 38.69 -5.61 -30.62
N ASN A 1003 37.86 -5.66 -29.57
CA ASN A 1003 36.55 -6.31 -29.61
C ASN A 1003 35.45 -5.38 -29.07
N PRO A 1004 34.76 -4.64 -29.97
CA PRO A 1004 33.71 -3.68 -29.60
C PRO A 1004 32.57 -4.25 -28.76
N ALA A 1005 32.31 -5.56 -28.81
CA ALA A 1005 31.32 -6.19 -27.94
C ALA A 1005 31.64 -6.00 -26.45
N LEU A 1006 32.91 -5.82 -26.08
CA LEU A 1006 33.34 -5.56 -24.70
C LEU A 1006 33.24 -4.08 -24.29
N HIS A 1007 32.95 -3.18 -25.23
CA HIS A 1007 32.78 -1.73 -24.97
C HIS A 1007 31.36 -1.39 -24.50
N GLU A 1008 30.42 -2.32 -24.68
CA GLU A 1008 29.03 -2.19 -24.24
C GLU A 1008 28.81 -2.81 -22.86
N PHE A 1009 27.80 -2.33 -22.12
CA PHE A 1009 27.44 -2.91 -20.82
C PHE A 1009 26.20 -3.82 -20.90
N THR A 1010 25.18 -3.37 -21.63
CA THR A 1010 23.84 -3.97 -21.62
C THR A 1010 23.68 -5.17 -22.56
N ASN A 1011 24.71 -5.49 -23.34
CA ASN A 1011 24.73 -6.62 -24.28
C ASN A 1011 25.18 -7.95 -23.64
N LEU A 1012 25.20 -8.04 -22.31
CA LEU A 1012 25.62 -9.21 -21.55
C LEU A 1012 24.53 -10.29 -21.49
N MET A 1013 24.91 -11.53 -21.84
CA MET A 1013 24.04 -12.70 -21.73
C MET A 1013 24.77 -13.83 -21.02
N PHE A 1014 24.18 -14.37 -19.96
CA PHE A 1014 24.68 -15.55 -19.27
C PHE A 1014 24.17 -16.82 -19.94
N HIS A 1015 25.05 -17.82 -20.03
CA HIS A 1015 24.78 -19.12 -20.64
C HIS A 1015 25.05 -20.24 -19.67
N ASN A 1016 24.55 -21.42 -19.99
CA ASN A 1016 24.71 -22.57 -19.14
C ASN A 1016 26.11 -23.20 -19.30
N ALA A 1017 26.79 -23.36 -18.16
CA ALA A 1017 27.94 -24.24 -18.01
C ALA A 1017 27.58 -25.24 -16.92
N TYR A 1018 27.69 -26.54 -17.22
CA TYR A 1018 27.31 -27.64 -16.34
C TYR A 1018 28.38 -27.92 -15.25
N ASP A 1019 28.82 -26.85 -14.59
CA ASP A 1019 29.70 -26.81 -13.43
C ASP A 1019 29.42 -25.49 -12.67
N ASP A 1020 29.25 -25.55 -11.35
CA ASP A 1020 28.90 -24.37 -10.53
C ASP A 1020 30.06 -23.39 -10.36
N ASN A 1021 31.30 -23.83 -10.59
CA ASN A 1021 32.50 -23.00 -10.56
C ASN A 1021 32.86 -22.44 -11.93
N VAL A 1022 32.17 -22.81 -13.01
CA VAL A 1022 32.39 -22.24 -14.34
C VAL A 1022 31.27 -21.25 -14.67
N LEU A 1023 31.64 -19.98 -14.75
CA LEU A 1023 30.77 -18.90 -15.23
C LEU A 1023 30.93 -18.74 -16.74
N LEU A 1024 29.83 -18.84 -17.49
CA LEU A 1024 29.81 -18.69 -18.95
C LEU A 1024 28.89 -17.54 -19.36
N TYR A 1025 29.39 -16.64 -20.20
CA TYR A 1025 28.62 -15.52 -20.72
C TYR A 1025 29.14 -15.07 -22.07
N SER A 1026 28.28 -14.41 -22.84
CA SER A 1026 28.66 -13.77 -24.09
C SER A 1026 28.35 -12.28 -24.09
N LYS A 1027 29.11 -11.54 -24.88
CA LYS A 1027 28.80 -10.17 -25.26
C LYS A 1027 28.86 -10.06 -26.78
N MET A 1028 27.88 -9.39 -27.37
CA MET A 1028 27.74 -9.29 -28.82
C MET A 1028 27.49 -7.84 -29.25
N THR A 1029 28.11 -7.41 -30.35
CA THR A 1029 27.66 -6.20 -31.04
C THR A 1029 26.24 -6.39 -31.57
N ARG A 1030 25.50 -5.29 -31.75
CA ARG A 1030 24.13 -5.35 -32.28
C ARG A 1030 24.05 -6.02 -33.66
N ALA A 1031 25.04 -5.78 -34.51
CA ALA A 1031 25.15 -6.40 -35.83
C ALA A 1031 25.63 -7.87 -35.77
N LYS A 1032 26.06 -8.35 -34.59
CA LYS A 1032 26.62 -9.69 -34.36
C LYS A 1032 27.87 -9.99 -35.20
N ASP A 1033 28.57 -8.95 -35.65
CA ASP A 1033 29.86 -9.01 -36.36
C ASP A 1033 31.07 -9.15 -35.40
N ASN A 1034 30.87 -8.90 -34.12
CA ASN A 1034 31.81 -9.18 -33.05
C ASN A 1034 31.09 -9.87 -31.90
N VAL A 1035 31.41 -11.15 -31.68
CA VAL A 1035 30.78 -12.01 -30.68
C VAL A 1035 31.88 -12.60 -29.82
N ILE A 1036 31.82 -12.31 -28.52
CA ILE A 1036 32.78 -12.78 -27.53
C ILE A 1036 32.07 -13.73 -26.58
N LEU A 1037 32.63 -14.92 -26.42
CA LEU A 1037 32.21 -15.91 -25.43
C LEU A 1037 33.32 -16.05 -24.39
N VAL A 1038 32.97 -15.97 -23.11
CA VAL A 1038 33.93 -16.01 -22.00
C VAL A 1038 33.53 -17.11 -21.03
N ALA A 1039 34.46 -18.00 -20.71
CA ALA A 1039 34.35 -18.96 -19.61
C ALA A 1039 35.39 -18.62 -18.54
N VAL A 1040 34.96 -18.55 -17.28
CA VAL A 1040 35.84 -18.27 -16.14
C VAL A 1040 35.61 -19.31 -15.04
N ASN A 1041 36.69 -19.93 -14.57
CA ASN A 1041 36.70 -20.69 -13.34
C ASN A 1041 36.76 -19.72 -12.15
N VAL A 1042 35.71 -19.71 -11.33
CA VAL A 1042 35.58 -18.83 -10.15
C VAL A 1042 36.22 -19.40 -8.87
N ASP A 1043 36.76 -20.62 -8.93
CA ASP A 1043 37.57 -21.22 -7.87
C ASP A 1043 39.07 -20.99 -8.17
N PRO A 1044 39.79 -20.20 -7.36
CA PRO A 1044 41.20 -19.92 -7.58
C PRO A 1044 42.13 -21.07 -7.19
N HIS A 1045 41.62 -22.15 -6.59
CA HIS A 1045 42.43 -23.23 -6.04
C HIS A 1045 42.50 -24.47 -6.94
N ASN A 1046 41.35 -24.89 -7.48
CA ASN A 1046 41.23 -26.15 -8.21
C ASN A 1046 40.88 -25.94 -9.69
N GLY A 1047 41.35 -26.86 -10.54
CA GLY A 1047 40.89 -26.93 -11.92
C GLY A 1047 39.43 -27.37 -11.99
N HIS A 1048 38.63 -26.66 -12.78
CA HIS A 1048 37.23 -27.00 -13.04
C HIS A 1048 36.95 -27.02 -14.53
N GLY A 1049 35.93 -27.76 -14.93
CA GLY A 1049 35.59 -27.95 -16.32
C GLY A 1049 34.28 -28.70 -16.50
N GLY A 1050 33.64 -28.48 -17.64
CA GLY A 1050 32.31 -29.02 -17.86
C GLY A 1050 31.84 -28.80 -19.28
N THR A 1051 30.67 -29.35 -19.56
CA THR A 1051 29.95 -29.06 -20.79
C THR A 1051 29.47 -27.61 -20.77
N ILE A 1052 29.65 -26.89 -21.88
CA ILE A 1052 29.16 -25.53 -22.09
C ILE A 1052 28.25 -25.48 -23.31
N GLU A 1053 27.32 -24.54 -23.31
CA GLU A 1053 26.44 -24.26 -24.44
C GLU A 1053 26.92 -23.04 -25.24
N VAL A 1054 27.35 -23.28 -26.48
CA VAL A 1054 27.63 -22.23 -27.46
C VAL A 1054 26.29 -21.67 -27.96
N PRO A 1055 26.06 -20.35 -27.89
CA PRO A 1055 24.76 -19.74 -28.15
C PRO A 1055 24.43 -19.63 -29.65
N LEU A 1056 24.28 -20.77 -30.33
CA LEU A 1056 24.01 -20.83 -31.77
C LEU A 1056 22.68 -20.15 -32.16
N TRP A 1057 21.67 -20.23 -31.30
CA TRP A 1057 20.37 -19.60 -31.52
C TRP A 1057 20.47 -18.07 -31.55
N GLU A 1058 21.37 -17.47 -30.79
CA GLU A 1058 21.64 -16.04 -30.85
C GLU A 1058 22.26 -15.64 -32.21
N LEU A 1059 22.92 -16.56 -32.91
CA LEU A 1059 23.45 -16.33 -34.24
C LEU A 1059 22.47 -16.70 -35.36
N GLY A 1060 21.25 -17.11 -35.02
CA GLY A 1060 20.25 -17.61 -35.97
C GLY A 1060 20.64 -18.95 -36.60
N LEU A 1061 21.50 -19.73 -35.94
CA LEU A 1061 21.99 -21.03 -36.41
C LEU A 1061 21.26 -22.18 -35.71
N PRO A 1062 21.05 -23.32 -36.38
CA PRO A 1062 20.50 -24.53 -35.76
C PRO A 1062 21.50 -25.20 -34.81
N ASP A 1063 21.00 -26.00 -33.85
CA ASP A 1063 21.78 -26.65 -32.78
C ASP A 1063 22.97 -27.51 -33.25
N GLY A 1064 22.94 -28.03 -34.48
CA GLY A 1064 24.00 -28.84 -35.09
C GLY A 1064 24.94 -28.06 -36.01
N ALA A 1065 24.81 -26.74 -36.12
CA ALA A 1065 25.68 -25.90 -36.93
C ALA A 1065 27.11 -25.84 -36.36
N HIS A 1066 28.03 -25.28 -37.13
CA HIS A 1066 29.40 -25.02 -36.69
C HIS A 1066 29.68 -23.52 -36.62
N VAL A 1067 30.68 -23.15 -35.84
CA VAL A 1067 31.23 -21.78 -35.74
C VAL A 1067 32.75 -21.81 -35.84
N GLU A 1068 33.31 -20.76 -36.43
CA GLU A 1068 34.75 -20.49 -36.40
C GLU A 1068 35.09 -19.82 -35.06
N VAL A 1069 36.15 -20.29 -34.40
CA VAL A 1069 36.52 -19.88 -33.04
C VAL A 1069 37.99 -19.45 -33.03
N GLU A 1070 38.27 -18.33 -32.36
CA GLU A 1070 39.61 -17.86 -32.08
C GLU A 1070 39.77 -17.64 -30.59
N ASP A 1071 40.72 -18.36 -29.97
CA ASP A 1071 41.13 -18.12 -28.59
C ASP A 1071 41.99 -16.85 -28.53
N LEU A 1072 41.52 -15.84 -27.78
CA LEU A 1072 42.11 -14.51 -27.83
C LEU A 1072 43.36 -14.34 -26.95
N PHE A 1073 43.63 -15.28 -26.04
CA PHE A 1073 44.89 -15.30 -25.29
C PHE A 1073 46.02 -15.88 -26.14
N THR A 1074 45.74 -16.97 -26.86
CA THR A 1074 46.75 -17.74 -27.61
C THR A 1074 46.81 -17.40 -29.11
N GLY A 1075 45.73 -16.84 -29.67
CA GLY A 1075 45.56 -16.63 -31.10
C GLY A 1075 45.20 -17.90 -31.89
N GLN A 1076 45.01 -19.04 -31.20
CA GLN A 1076 44.69 -20.31 -31.86
C GLN A 1076 43.30 -20.25 -32.49
N ARG A 1077 43.19 -20.70 -33.75
CA ARG A 1077 41.92 -20.80 -34.48
C ARG A 1077 41.51 -22.25 -34.69
N PHE A 1078 40.23 -22.53 -34.44
CA PHE A 1078 39.64 -23.86 -34.58
C PHE A 1078 38.13 -23.75 -34.83
N ARG A 1079 37.45 -24.89 -34.96
CA ARG A 1079 36.01 -24.98 -35.20
C ARG A 1079 35.31 -25.74 -34.09
N TRP A 1080 34.14 -25.25 -33.70
CA TRP A 1080 33.19 -25.99 -32.88
C TRP A 1080 32.01 -26.43 -33.72
N ILE A 1081 31.61 -27.69 -33.56
CA ILE A 1081 30.46 -28.30 -34.25
C ILE A 1081 29.44 -28.68 -33.18
N GLY A 1082 28.20 -28.21 -33.35
CA GLY A 1082 27.12 -28.37 -32.39
C GLY A 1082 27.21 -27.39 -31.21
N LYS A 1083 26.09 -27.21 -30.50
CA LYS A 1083 26.02 -26.28 -29.37
C LYS A 1083 26.77 -26.74 -28.12
N PHE A 1084 26.98 -28.04 -27.90
CA PHE A 1084 27.65 -28.54 -26.69
C PHE A 1084 29.14 -28.71 -26.92
N GLN A 1085 29.95 -28.04 -26.11
CA GLN A 1085 31.41 -28.14 -26.12
C GLN A 1085 31.92 -28.44 -24.71
N HIS A 1086 33.14 -28.96 -24.58
CA HIS A 1086 33.75 -29.26 -23.28
C HIS A 1086 34.97 -28.38 -23.05
N VAL A 1087 35.12 -27.86 -21.83
CA VAL A 1087 36.22 -26.97 -21.45
C VAL A 1087 36.82 -27.40 -20.11
N TRP A 1088 38.11 -27.14 -19.94
CA TRP A 1088 38.85 -27.35 -18.69
C TRP A 1088 39.72 -26.13 -18.42
N LEU A 1089 39.60 -25.55 -17.21
CA LEU A 1089 40.24 -24.31 -16.80
C LEU A 1089 41.04 -24.53 -15.52
N ASP A 1090 42.36 -24.60 -15.64
CA ASP A 1090 43.30 -24.72 -14.52
C ASP A 1090 43.70 -23.32 -14.02
N PRO A 1091 43.33 -22.92 -12.78
CA PRO A 1091 43.57 -21.57 -12.27
C PRO A 1091 45.06 -21.22 -12.13
N HIS A 1092 45.95 -22.21 -12.04
CA HIS A 1092 47.40 -21.98 -11.94
C HIS A 1092 48.06 -21.75 -13.31
N GLN A 1093 47.38 -22.13 -14.40
CA GLN A 1093 47.82 -21.86 -15.78
C GLN A 1093 47.09 -20.64 -16.35
N ASN A 1094 45.76 -20.72 -16.46
CA ASN A 1094 44.90 -19.63 -16.88
C ASN A 1094 43.46 -19.91 -16.38
N PRO A 1095 42.91 -19.09 -15.46
CA PRO A 1095 41.58 -19.33 -14.89
C PRO A 1095 40.44 -19.04 -15.86
N ALA A 1096 40.71 -18.52 -17.07
CA ALA A 1096 39.68 -18.11 -18.01
C ALA A 1096 40.07 -18.41 -19.46
N ALA A 1097 39.05 -18.56 -20.29
CA ALA A 1097 39.17 -18.59 -21.74
C ALA A 1097 38.23 -17.55 -22.36
N ILE A 1098 38.76 -16.81 -23.34
CA ILE A 1098 38.04 -15.76 -24.06
C ILE A 1098 38.10 -16.10 -25.54
N TRP A 1099 36.95 -16.36 -26.14
CA TRP A 1099 36.84 -16.72 -27.54
C TRP A 1099 36.11 -15.66 -28.33
N ARG A 1100 36.62 -15.38 -29.53
CA ARG A 1100 35.85 -14.72 -30.58
C ARG A 1100 35.23 -15.79 -31.47
N ILE A 1101 33.90 -15.78 -31.60
CA ILE A 1101 33.16 -16.75 -32.42
C ILE A 1101 32.50 -16.07 -33.62
N ARG A 1102 32.42 -16.77 -34.75
CA ARG A 1102 31.77 -16.28 -35.97
C ARG A 1102 30.99 -17.39 -36.69
N PRO A 1103 29.86 -17.06 -37.34
CA PRO A 1103 29.17 -18.02 -38.19
C PRO A 1103 30.03 -18.41 -39.41
N PRO A 1104 29.76 -19.56 -40.06
CA PRO A 1104 30.53 -20.03 -41.20
C PRO A 1104 30.48 -19.05 -42.39
N GLY A 1105 31.64 -18.74 -42.97
CA GLY A 1105 31.74 -17.92 -44.20
C GLY A 1105 31.54 -16.41 -44.01
N ALA A 1106 31.54 -15.93 -42.76
CA ALA A 1106 31.45 -14.52 -42.39
C ALA A 1106 32.80 -13.79 -42.32
#